data_AF-A0A947CSK6-F1
#
_entry.id   AF-A0A947CSK6-F1
#
_cell.length_a   1.000
_cell.length_b   1.000
_cell.length_c   1.000
_cell.angle_alpha   90.00
_cell.angle_beta   90.00
_cell.angle_gamma   90.00
#
_symmetry.space_group_name_H-M   'P 1'
#
loop_
_entity.id
_entity.type
_entity.pdbx_description
1 polymer ?
#
loop_
_entity_poly.entity_id
_entity_poly.type
_entity_poly.pdbx_seq_one_letter_code
_entity_poly.pdbx_strand_id
1 'polypeptide(L)'
;DVLLGGGTRYFEGRSDGLDLVDDMKDKGYSVTRSKSGLTMHANAGKQKVIGMFAEKDMPEVDGGRKVSLPQMTERALQILDADNDDGFFLMVEGSWIDRESHVVNGVNTVAEALDFDAAVAVALDYARERDDTLVIITADHETGGLAILDSVLAQARIDALGGEDAAVEMAAFPSFGSVDPFQRIERGAGSLTPTASEGQELVTTYGHMSVASRPSFTGPSFLFRAAHTNTNVVLFAEGPGAEFVTGVRDNADLGSRVHRLVEADGEAGTDDNPADTDPDSLVLVVADGLGLSSLTAAQYSSGDTRISRMPNLGLTTTHAADALVGEAAGSAATLSTGQLASADGQDVDAALALLARAEAAGKRTAIVTDADITDPAVAAFFAPGAADAGSALVDLEAGDGIDLVFAGGADSLSAAEKGRWEDRGVELDDSWSSSAPSGAERVARLIADGALPPAADRGSLPSLAEMTEQAIEALEASGEPYVLVVYAAGVGRATSELERDGDLIAEVLAIDETVTELLTELADESTAVVVTSLGDSTLSLLDNHYGFHKNQCGVAVRCGGSFEFLDIPVAIGDVHRTDGFEDEELQGDFTGPSIILQYAWLSQQASTAAGNEDPGSAAFVPVFASGPGTRAVRGFRTQTALAQVLAAWVD
;
A
#
# COMPACT_ATOMS: atom_id res chain seq x y z
N ASP A 1 -4.04 -5.63 34.81
CA ASP A 1 -3.10 -6.45 35.60
C ASP A 1 -1.64 -6.09 35.38
N VAL A 2 -1.23 -5.73 34.17
CA VAL A 2 0.16 -5.35 33.86
C VAL A 2 0.20 -3.96 33.22
N LEU A 3 1.13 -3.10 33.64
CA LEU A 3 1.45 -1.82 32.99
C LEU A 3 2.98 -1.69 32.94
N LEU A 4 3.57 -1.63 31.74
CA LEU A 4 5.03 -1.58 31.55
C LEU A 4 5.38 -0.41 30.63
N GLY A 5 6.30 0.46 31.05
CA GLY A 5 6.74 1.60 30.23
C GLY A 5 7.59 2.61 30.98
N GLY A 6 7.54 3.87 30.52
CA GLY A 6 8.16 5.01 31.18
C GLY A 6 7.22 5.69 32.20
N GLY A 7 7.62 6.89 32.65
CA GLY A 7 6.69 7.84 33.26
C GLY A 7 6.78 7.98 34.78
N THR A 8 7.89 7.65 35.44
CA THR A 8 8.01 7.79 36.90
C THR A 8 7.64 9.19 37.40
N ARG A 9 7.91 10.25 36.62
CA ARG A 9 7.56 11.64 36.97
C ARG A 9 6.05 11.91 37.11
N TYR A 10 5.21 11.05 36.53
CA TYR A 10 3.76 11.18 36.61
C TYR A 10 3.20 10.47 37.84
N PHE A 11 3.99 9.60 38.47
CA PHE A 11 3.64 8.86 39.69
C PHE A 11 4.27 9.48 40.93
N GLU A 12 5.51 9.97 40.82
CA GLU A 12 6.32 10.52 41.90
C GLU A 12 6.63 12.00 41.64
N GLY A 13 6.83 12.78 42.70
CA GLY A 13 7.26 14.18 42.57
C GLY A 13 6.24 15.09 41.87
N ARG A 14 4.95 14.71 41.95
CA ARG A 14 3.84 15.43 41.32
C ARG A 14 3.60 16.79 41.97
N SER A 15 3.12 17.75 41.18
CA SER A 15 2.82 19.13 41.63
C SER A 15 1.65 19.22 42.61
N ASP A 16 0.76 18.22 42.62
CA ASP A 16 -0.35 18.09 43.57
C ASP A 16 0.07 17.41 44.89
N GLY A 17 1.32 16.98 45.02
CA GLY A 17 1.87 16.36 46.22
C GLY A 17 1.44 14.90 46.44
N LEU A 18 0.73 14.29 45.49
CA LEU A 18 0.37 12.88 45.56
C LEU A 18 1.54 11.99 45.15
N ASP A 19 1.69 10.84 45.83
CA ASP A 19 2.58 9.76 45.42
C ASP A 19 1.72 8.57 44.98
N LEU A 20 1.56 8.43 43.67
CA LEU A 20 0.72 7.38 43.11
C LEU A 20 1.39 6.00 43.19
N VAL A 21 2.68 5.91 43.52
CA VAL A 21 3.36 4.61 43.69
C VAL A 21 2.81 3.90 44.92
N ASP A 22 2.64 4.61 46.02
CA ASP A 22 2.09 4.03 47.24
C ASP A 22 0.60 3.70 47.07
N ASP A 23 -0.16 4.55 46.37
CA ASP A 23 -1.55 4.24 45.99
C ASP A 23 -1.66 2.95 45.16
N MET A 24 -0.70 2.70 44.26
CA MET A 24 -0.69 1.48 43.46
C MET A 24 -0.29 0.25 44.29
N LYS A 25 0.68 0.37 45.20
CA LYS A 25 1.01 -0.71 46.13
C LYS A 25 -0.16 -1.07 47.04
N ASP A 26 -0.89 -0.08 47.53
CA ASP A 26 -2.10 -0.27 48.35
C ASP A 26 -3.21 -0.98 47.57
N LYS A 27 -3.25 -0.80 46.24
CA LYS A 27 -4.12 -1.54 45.31
C LYS A 27 -3.58 -2.94 44.92
N GLY A 28 -2.46 -3.36 45.51
CA GLY A 28 -1.86 -4.67 45.33
C GLY A 28 -0.91 -4.80 44.15
N TYR A 29 -0.44 -3.69 43.57
CA TYR A 29 0.55 -3.72 42.50
C TYR A 29 1.98 -3.89 43.04
N SER A 30 2.69 -4.86 42.48
CA SER A 30 4.14 -4.94 42.51
C SER A 30 4.74 -3.85 41.62
N VAL A 31 5.70 -3.07 42.14
CA VAL A 31 6.32 -1.97 41.38
C VAL A 31 7.80 -2.26 41.13
N THR A 32 8.23 -2.21 39.88
CA THR A 32 9.64 -2.36 39.48
C THR A 32 10.13 -1.20 38.62
N ARG A 33 11.42 -0.89 38.73
CA ARG A 33 12.12 0.11 37.89
C ARG A 33 13.33 -0.47 37.15
N SER A 34 13.47 -1.80 37.16
CA SER A 34 14.61 -2.50 36.59
C SER A 34 14.21 -3.74 35.81
N LYS A 35 15.03 -4.10 34.81
CA LYS A 35 14.91 -5.33 34.05
C LYS A 35 14.92 -6.58 34.93
N SER A 36 15.81 -6.62 35.92
CA SER A 36 15.90 -7.74 36.87
C SER A 36 14.64 -7.86 37.73
N GLY A 37 14.08 -6.74 38.18
CA GLY A 37 12.82 -6.74 38.93
C GLY A 37 11.65 -7.21 38.06
N LEU A 38 11.57 -6.76 36.81
CA LEU A 38 10.55 -7.25 35.86
C LEU A 38 10.64 -8.77 35.68
N THR A 39 11.85 -9.31 35.49
CA THR A 39 12.08 -10.76 35.36
C THR A 39 11.67 -11.51 36.63
N MET A 40 12.01 -10.97 37.81
CA MET A 40 11.61 -11.55 39.09
C MET A 40 10.10 -11.62 39.23
N HIS A 41 9.39 -10.54 38.89
CA HIS A 41 7.93 -10.51 38.94
C HIS A 41 7.34 -11.50 37.95
N ALA A 42 7.78 -11.52 36.70
CA ALA A 42 7.27 -12.48 35.71
C ALA A 42 7.41 -13.95 36.16
N ASN A 43 8.52 -14.30 36.81
CA ASN A 43 8.74 -15.66 37.34
C ASN A 43 7.94 -15.99 38.61
N ALA A 44 7.34 -15.00 39.27
CA ALA A 44 6.54 -15.21 40.47
C ALA A 44 5.07 -15.56 40.15
N GLY A 45 4.68 -15.63 38.87
CA GLY A 45 3.34 -15.99 38.42
C GLY A 45 2.33 -14.84 38.54
N LYS A 46 1.04 -15.20 38.68
CA LYS A 46 -0.10 -14.28 38.65
C LYS A 46 0.04 -13.15 39.66
N GLN A 47 0.22 -11.91 39.18
CA GLN A 47 0.25 -10.73 40.03
C GLN A 47 -0.04 -9.46 39.23
N LYS A 48 -0.38 -8.38 39.95
CA LYS A 48 -0.47 -7.06 39.36
C LYS A 48 0.90 -6.40 39.32
N VAL A 49 1.36 -5.93 38.17
CA VAL A 49 2.71 -5.34 38.01
C VAL A 49 2.65 -3.97 37.35
N ILE A 50 3.38 -3.01 37.91
CA ILE A 50 3.73 -1.75 37.27
C ILE A 50 5.26 -1.67 37.10
N GLY A 51 5.71 -1.64 35.85
CA GLY A 51 7.09 -1.41 35.47
C GLY A 51 7.28 0.00 34.94
N MET A 52 8.09 0.82 35.63
CA MET A 52 8.43 2.18 35.20
C MET A 52 9.95 2.31 35.01
N PHE A 53 10.42 2.25 33.76
CA PHE A 53 11.85 2.11 33.46
C PHE A 53 12.54 3.44 33.10
N ALA A 54 11.77 4.50 32.88
CA ALA A 54 12.24 5.84 32.51
C ALA A 54 11.43 6.96 33.18
N GLU A 55 12.00 8.19 33.23
CA GLU A 55 11.36 9.33 33.91
C GLU A 55 10.10 9.81 33.20
N LYS A 56 10.16 9.95 31.87
CA LYS A 56 9.06 10.40 31.03
C LYS A 56 8.72 9.33 30.00
N ASP A 57 9.31 9.42 28.81
CA ASP A 57 9.15 8.44 27.75
C ASP A 57 10.23 7.35 27.90
N MET A 58 9.96 6.14 27.43
CA MET A 58 11.04 5.16 27.24
C MET A 58 12.05 5.76 26.26
N PRO A 59 13.37 5.57 26.44
CA PRO A 59 14.34 5.98 25.41
C PRO A 59 14.08 5.27 24.08
N GLU A 60 14.46 5.88 22.96
CA GLU A 60 14.55 5.20 21.66
C GLU A 60 15.48 3.96 21.74
N VAL A 61 15.48 3.10 20.71
CA VAL A 61 16.31 1.89 20.60
C VAL A 61 17.78 2.21 20.89
N ASP A 62 18.25 3.37 20.42
CA ASP A 62 19.62 3.85 20.61
C ASP A 62 19.83 4.76 21.81
N GLY A 63 18.75 5.16 22.47
CA GLY A 63 18.77 6.04 23.63
C GLY A 63 19.15 5.34 24.94
N GLY A 64 19.60 4.08 24.87
CA GLY A 64 19.97 3.29 26.05
C GLY A 64 18.76 2.76 26.82
N ARG A 65 17.72 2.29 26.11
CA ARG A 65 16.51 1.68 26.68
C ARG A 65 16.88 0.51 27.61
N LYS A 66 16.40 0.53 28.86
CA LYS A 66 16.72 -0.49 29.88
C LYS A 66 16.06 -1.85 29.64
N VAL A 67 14.90 -1.84 28.99
CA VAL A 67 14.06 -3.00 28.65
C VAL A 67 13.44 -2.71 27.28
N SER A 68 13.63 -3.59 26.30
CA SER A 68 13.08 -3.40 24.95
C SER A 68 11.57 -3.69 24.88
N LEU A 69 10.89 -3.24 23.83
CA LEU A 69 9.46 -3.53 23.65
C LEU A 69 9.19 -5.05 23.58
N PRO A 70 9.96 -5.87 22.83
CA PRO A 70 9.80 -7.33 22.83
C PRO A 70 9.95 -7.95 24.23
N GLN A 71 10.89 -7.44 25.04
CA GLN A 71 11.08 -7.92 26.41
C GLN A 71 9.91 -7.54 27.32
N MET A 72 9.30 -6.37 27.15
CA MET A 72 8.11 -6.01 27.91
C MET A 72 6.92 -6.88 27.49
N THR A 73 6.75 -7.11 26.19
CA THR A 73 5.69 -7.97 25.63
C THR A 73 5.79 -9.41 26.15
N GLU A 74 6.97 -10.04 26.06
CA GLU A 74 7.22 -11.40 26.56
C GLU A 74 6.84 -11.51 28.04
N ARG A 75 7.25 -10.54 28.86
CA ARG A 75 6.98 -10.56 30.31
C ARG A 75 5.54 -10.25 30.64
N ALA A 76 4.88 -9.38 29.88
CA ALA A 76 3.46 -9.12 30.03
C ALA A 76 2.64 -10.38 29.75
N LEU A 77 2.90 -11.06 28.64
CA LEU A 77 2.27 -12.35 28.30
C LEU A 77 2.50 -13.39 29.41
N GLN A 78 3.75 -13.56 29.86
CA GLN A 78 4.07 -14.48 30.97
C GLN A 78 3.27 -14.20 32.25
N ILE A 79 3.08 -12.92 32.61
CA ILE A 79 2.33 -12.54 33.82
C ILE A 79 0.82 -12.72 33.63
N LEU A 80 0.29 -12.39 32.46
CA LEU A 80 -1.14 -12.44 32.16
C LEU A 80 -1.64 -13.87 31.96
N ASP A 81 -0.81 -14.75 31.39
CA ASP A 81 -1.13 -16.17 31.17
C ASP A 81 -1.02 -17.01 32.46
N ALA A 82 -0.20 -16.57 33.42
CA ALA A 82 0.02 -17.29 34.66
C ALA A 82 -1.30 -17.51 35.45
N ASP A 83 -1.70 -18.77 35.58
CA ASP A 83 -2.92 -19.22 36.28
C ASP A 83 -4.17 -18.44 35.83
N ASN A 84 -4.36 -18.29 34.52
CA ASN A 84 -5.45 -17.51 33.94
C ASN A 84 -6.27 -18.28 32.89
N ASP A 85 -7.38 -18.88 33.32
CA ASP A 85 -8.34 -19.55 32.44
C ASP A 85 -9.41 -18.58 31.87
N ASP A 86 -9.44 -17.32 32.33
CA ASP A 86 -10.44 -16.32 31.94
C ASP A 86 -10.03 -15.52 30.69
N GLY A 87 -8.84 -15.80 30.13
CA GLY A 87 -8.24 -15.03 29.04
C GLY A 87 -7.73 -13.65 29.47
N PHE A 88 -7.19 -12.88 28.53
CA PHE A 88 -6.71 -11.52 28.80
C PHE A 88 -6.79 -10.63 27.55
N PHE A 89 -6.70 -9.32 27.79
CA PHE A 89 -6.47 -8.32 26.78
C PHE A 89 -5.11 -7.65 27.02
N LEU A 90 -4.27 -7.60 25.99
CA LEU A 90 -2.96 -6.94 26.01
C LEU A 90 -2.87 -5.93 24.86
N MET A 91 -2.50 -4.70 25.17
CA MET A 91 -2.12 -3.68 24.19
C MET A 91 -0.62 -3.44 24.27
N VAL A 92 0.05 -3.44 23.12
CA VAL A 92 1.49 -3.16 22.96
C VAL A 92 1.63 -2.00 21.97
N GLU A 93 2.42 -0.98 22.32
CA GLU A 93 2.51 0.28 21.57
C GLU A 93 3.96 0.63 21.21
N GLY A 94 4.19 1.02 19.95
CA GLY A 94 5.49 1.35 19.36
C GLY A 94 5.69 2.86 19.13
N SER A 95 5.43 3.69 20.14
CA SER A 95 5.25 5.15 19.98
C SER A 95 6.42 5.95 19.38
N TRP A 96 7.60 5.38 19.25
CA TRP A 96 8.75 6.09 18.69
C TRP A 96 8.75 6.13 17.17
N ILE A 97 8.05 5.21 16.49
CA ILE A 97 7.89 5.23 15.03
C ILE A 97 7.35 6.59 14.59
N ASP A 98 6.22 7.01 15.18
CA ASP A 98 5.61 8.32 14.97
C ASP A 98 6.56 9.50 15.30
N ARG A 99 7.23 9.44 16.45
CA ARG A 99 8.10 10.53 16.91
C ARG A 99 9.30 10.76 16.01
N GLU A 100 9.92 9.68 15.55
CA GLU A 100 11.05 9.73 14.63
C GLU A 100 10.60 10.20 13.25
N SER A 101 9.42 9.77 12.80
CA SER A 101 8.83 10.28 11.56
C SER A 101 8.52 11.78 11.62
N HIS A 102 8.00 12.29 12.74
CA HIS A 102 7.77 13.72 12.94
C HIS A 102 9.03 14.59 12.83
N VAL A 103 10.19 14.04 13.18
CA VAL A 103 11.49 14.71 13.04
C VAL A 103 12.25 14.27 11.78
N VAL A 104 11.58 13.55 10.87
CA VAL A 104 12.09 13.15 9.56
C VAL A 104 13.31 12.22 9.68
N ASN A 105 13.40 11.45 10.76
CA ASN A 105 14.52 10.55 11.04
C ASN A 105 14.23 9.13 10.53
N GLY A 106 14.37 8.92 9.21
CA GLY A 106 14.05 7.64 8.57
C GLY A 106 14.82 6.44 9.15
N VAL A 107 16.08 6.63 9.56
CA VAL A 107 16.90 5.55 10.14
C VAL A 107 16.32 5.06 11.46
N ASN A 108 15.97 5.98 12.36
CA ASN A 108 15.37 5.59 13.64
C ASN A 108 13.91 5.17 13.49
N THR A 109 13.16 5.71 12.52
CA THR A 109 11.82 5.21 12.16
C THR A 109 11.90 3.72 11.81
N VAL A 110 12.84 3.31 10.95
CA VAL A 110 13.06 1.89 10.61
C VAL A 110 13.52 1.09 11.84
N ALA A 111 14.46 1.62 12.64
CA ALA A 111 14.95 0.92 13.82
C ALA A 111 13.84 0.66 14.86
N GLU A 112 12.93 1.61 15.07
CA GLU A 112 11.79 1.48 15.98
C GLU A 112 10.69 0.58 15.38
N ALA A 113 10.47 0.63 14.06
CA ALA A 113 9.59 -0.31 13.37
C ALA A 113 10.09 -1.76 13.52
N LEU A 114 11.40 -2.00 13.45
CA LEU A 114 12.00 -3.32 13.70
C LEU A 114 11.93 -3.75 15.18
N ASP A 115 12.02 -2.83 16.16
CA ASP A 115 11.77 -3.18 17.57
C ASP A 115 10.30 -3.53 17.82
N PHE A 116 9.37 -2.88 17.12
CA PHE A 116 7.95 -3.21 17.12
C PHE A 116 7.67 -4.55 16.43
N ASP A 117 8.24 -4.81 15.26
CA ASP A 117 8.15 -6.09 14.56
C ASP A 117 8.67 -7.25 15.43
N ALA A 118 9.78 -7.06 16.14
CA ALA A 118 10.26 -8.06 17.10
C ALA A 118 9.28 -8.29 18.27
N ALA A 119 8.46 -7.31 18.65
CA ALA A 119 7.41 -7.47 19.66
C ALA A 119 6.18 -8.18 19.08
N VAL A 120 5.84 -7.90 17.83
CA VAL A 120 4.83 -8.63 17.06
C VAL A 120 5.22 -10.10 16.94
N ALA A 121 6.48 -10.41 16.61
CA ALA A 121 6.99 -11.78 16.54
C ALA A 121 6.79 -12.53 17.87
N VAL A 122 7.07 -11.89 19.00
CA VAL A 122 6.80 -12.48 20.33
C VAL A 122 5.32 -12.77 20.54
N ALA A 123 4.41 -11.88 20.12
CA ALA A 123 2.97 -12.09 20.24
C ALA A 123 2.47 -13.21 19.30
N LEU A 124 2.96 -13.27 18.07
CA LEU A 124 2.61 -14.31 17.10
C LEU A 124 3.16 -15.68 17.50
N ASP A 125 4.40 -15.77 18.00
CA ASP A 125 4.97 -17.01 18.52
C ASP A 125 4.16 -17.54 19.71
N TYR A 126 3.70 -16.65 20.60
CA TYR A 126 2.77 -17.01 21.68
C TYR A 126 1.42 -17.51 21.15
N ALA A 127 0.85 -16.86 20.13
CA ALA A 127 -0.46 -17.20 19.58
C ALA A 127 -0.46 -18.50 18.75
N ARG A 128 0.61 -18.78 17.99
CA ARG A 128 0.70 -19.95 17.08
C ARG A 128 0.71 -21.30 17.78
N GLU A 129 1.07 -21.33 19.06
CA GLU A 129 0.99 -22.53 19.88
C GLU A 129 -0.43 -22.77 20.45
N ARG A 130 -1.41 -21.95 20.04
CA ARG A 130 -2.75 -21.89 20.64
C ARG A 130 -3.85 -21.73 19.58
N ASP A 131 -5.06 -22.16 19.93
CA ASP A 131 -6.27 -22.03 19.12
C ASP A 131 -7.29 -21.05 19.74
N ASP A 132 -6.86 -20.26 20.73
CA ASP A 132 -7.69 -19.38 21.55
C ASP A 132 -7.20 -17.91 21.57
N THR A 133 -6.15 -17.58 20.81
CA THR A 133 -5.48 -16.29 20.88
C THR A 133 -5.57 -15.54 19.56
N LEU A 134 -6.17 -14.35 19.59
CA LEU A 134 -6.23 -13.42 18.46
C LEU A 134 -5.20 -12.31 18.65
N VAL A 135 -4.34 -12.13 17.64
CA VAL A 135 -3.40 -11.01 17.55
C VAL A 135 -3.91 -10.02 16.51
N ILE A 136 -3.96 -8.74 16.86
CA ILE A 136 -4.36 -7.64 15.97
C ILE A 136 -3.22 -6.63 15.92
N ILE A 137 -2.82 -6.23 14.72
CA ILE A 137 -1.74 -5.27 14.47
C ILE A 137 -2.29 -4.15 13.59
N THR A 138 -2.16 -2.91 14.05
CA THR A 138 -2.57 -1.70 13.33
C THR A 138 -1.72 -0.53 13.79
N ALA A 139 -1.78 0.59 13.08
CA ALA A 139 -1.31 1.88 13.54
C ALA A 139 -2.50 2.77 13.93
N ASP A 140 -2.22 3.86 14.65
CA ASP A 140 -3.17 4.93 14.93
C ASP A 140 -3.26 5.94 13.76
N HIS A 141 -2.13 6.22 13.10
CA HIS A 141 -2.01 6.94 11.83
C HIS A 141 -0.62 6.73 11.18
N GLU A 142 -0.46 7.17 9.94
CA GLU A 142 0.87 7.35 9.31
C GLU A 142 1.38 8.77 9.60
N THR A 143 2.71 8.93 9.69
CA THR A 143 3.36 10.22 9.93
C THR A 143 4.48 10.43 8.93
N GLY A 144 4.47 11.61 8.30
CA GLY A 144 5.56 12.07 7.47
C GLY A 144 5.53 11.64 6.00
N GLY A 145 4.56 10.82 5.56
CA GLY A 145 4.40 10.41 4.17
C GLY A 145 5.65 9.70 3.67
N LEU A 146 6.08 8.67 4.39
CA LEU A 146 7.32 7.96 4.10
C LEU A 146 7.22 7.23 2.75
N ALA A 147 8.04 7.63 1.79
CA ALA A 147 8.18 6.96 0.50
C ALA A 147 9.53 6.22 0.41
N ILE A 148 9.53 5.08 -0.29
CA ILE A 148 10.72 4.28 -0.57
C ILE A 148 11.12 4.52 -2.02
N LEU A 149 12.20 5.26 -2.23
CA LEU A 149 12.64 5.73 -3.55
C LEU A 149 13.79 4.86 -4.11
N ASP A 150 13.91 4.84 -5.44
CA ASP A 150 15.11 4.30 -6.09
C ASP A 150 16.37 5.11 -5.71
N SER A 151 17.52 4.42 -5.65
CA SER A 151 18.80 5.01 -5.25
C SER A 151 19.27 6.17 -6.14
N VAL A 152 19.02 6.12 -7.45
CA VAL A 152 19.38 7.20 -8.39
C VAL A 152 18.53 8.43 -8.14
N LEU A 153 17.22 8.23 -7.96
CA LEU A 153 16.28 9.31 -7.69
C LEU A 153 16.48 9.93 -6.31
N ALA A 154 16.83 9.10 -5.33
CA ALA A 154 17.23 9.55 -4.02
C ALA A 154 18.49 10.42 -4.05
N GLN A 155 19.52 10.00 -4.80
CA GLN A 155 20.73 10.80 -4.97
C GLN A 155 20.42 12.13 -5.67
N ALA A 156 19.60 12.11 -6.72
CA ALA A 156 19.20 13.33 -7.42
C ALA A 156 18.40 14.28 -6.50
N ARG A 157 17.56 13.73 -5.61
CA ARG A 157 16.89 14.51 -4.56
C ARG A 157 17.90 15.13 -3.61
N ILE A 158 18.86 14.36 -3.08
CA ILE A 158 19.93 14.85 -2.19
C ILE A 158 20.73 15.98 -2.84
N ASP A 159 21.11 15.81 -4.11
CA ASP A 159 21.83 16.81 -4.89
C ASP A 159 21.00 18.09 -5.04
N ALA A 160 19.70 17.97 -5.30
CA ALA A 160 18.77 19.10 -5.35
C ALA A 160 18.61 19.82 -4.01
N LEU A 161 18.80 19.13 -2.87
CA LEU A 161 18.80 19.72 -1.53
C LEU A 161 20.09 20.49 -1.20
N GLY A 162 21.09 20.46 -2.09
CA GLY A 162 22.41 21.06 -1.85
C GLY A 162 23.46 20.07 -1.34
N GLY A 163 23.20 18.76 -1.49
CA GLY A 163 24.10 17.67 -1.08
C GLY A 163 23.76 17.06 0.28
N GLU A 164 24.46 15.98 0.63
CA GLU A 164 24.21 15.18 1.84
C GLU A 164 24.23 16.01 3.13
N ASP A 165 25.19 16.92 3.28
CA ASP A 165 25.31 17.77 4.47
C ASP A 165 24.05 18.66 4.66
N ALA A 166 23.51 19.22 3.56
CA ALA A 166 22.31 20.04 3.61
C ALA A 166 21.05 19.20 3.88
N ALA A 167 20.94 18.02 3.26
CA ALA A 167 19.86 17.06 3.52
C ALA A 167 19.88 16.57 4.99
N VAL A 168 21.07 16.31 5.54
CA VAL A 168 21.27 15.93 6.95
C VAL A 168 20.97 17.10 7.88
N GLU A 169 21.42 18.33 7.58
CA GLU A 169 21.08 19.52 8.38
C GLU A 169 19.57 19.78 8.44
N MET A 170 18.84 19.50 7.36
CA MET A 170 17.38 19.58 7.34
C MET A 170 16.71 18.51 8.24
N ALA A 171 17.31 17.33 8.36
CA ALA A 171 16.84 16.23 9.21
C ALA A 171 17.37 16.32 10.66
N ALA A 172 18.45 17.07 10.90
CA ALA A 172 19.15 17.11 12.18
C ALA A 172 18.47 18.06 13.18
N PHE A 173 17.83 17.48 14.20
CA PHE A 173 17.47 18.23 15.40
C PHE A 173 18.74 18.57 16.20
N PRO A 174 18.94 19.81 16.68
CA PRO A 174 20.11 20.19 17.49
C PRO A 174 20.20 19.52 18.88
N SER A 175 19.34 18.55 19.18
CA SER A 175 19.34 17.78 20.44
C SER A 175 19.91 16.36 20.31
N PHE A 176 20.17 15.86 19.11
CA PHE A 176 20.59 14.46 18.90
C PHE A 176 22.01 14.42 18.36
N GLY A 177 22.88 13.71 19.08
CA GLY A 177 24.32 13.67 18.80
C GLY A 177 24.63 13.01 17.46
N SER A 178 25.74 13.44 16.87
CA SER A 178 26.34 12.91 15.64
C SER A 178 26.49 11.38 15.69
N VAL A 179 25.61 10.65 15.02
CA VAL A 179 25.78 9.22 14.74
C VAL A 179 25.65 9.03 13.24
N ASP A 180 26.60 8.30 12.65
CA ASP A 180 26.64 7.95 11.23
C ASP A 180 25.44 7.05 10.88
N PRO A 181 24.51 7.51 10.02
CA PRO A 181 23.30 6.75 9.67
C PRO A 181 23.61 5.48 8.85
N PHE A 182 24.74 5.42 8.14
CA PHE A 182 25.08 4.33 7.23
C PHE A 182 25.68 3.09 7.92
N GLN A 183 26.25 3.24 9.12
CA GLN A 183 26.82 2.10 9.87
C GLN A 183 25.78 1.11 10.41
N ARG A 184 24.48 1.41 10.33
CA ARG A 184 23.42 0.67 11.04
C ARG A 184 22.70 -0.41 10.22
N ILE A 185 22.81 -0.39 8.89
CA ILE A 185 22.06 -1.29 7.99
C ILE A 185 22.65 -2.72 7.94
N GLU A 186 23.77 -3.01 8.61
CA GLU A 186 24.39 -4.36 8.60
C GLU A 186 23.67 -5.43 9.46
N ARG A 187 22.49 -5.16 10.06
CA ARG A 187 21.77 -6.19 10.83
C ARG A 187 20.87 -7.02 9.91
N GLY A 188 21.32 -8.25 9.64
CA GLY A 188 20.64 -9.25 8.82
C GLY A 188 19.12 -9.27 9.01
N ALA A 189 18.43 -8.74 8.00
CA ALA A 189 16.98 -8.79 7.84
C ALA A 189 16.60 -10.13 7.20
N GLY A 190 15.38 -10.62 7.50
CA GLY A 190 14.84 -11.89 7.00
C GLY A 190 14.69 -11.96 5.46
N SER A 191 14.01 -13.00 4.98
CA SER A 191 13.97 -13.44 3.56
C SER A 191 13.28 -12.49 2.56
N LEU A 192 13.12 -11.20 2.89
CA LEU A 192 12.53 -10.15 2.07
C LEU A 192 13.56 -9.17 1.52
N THR A 193 14.86 -9.47 1.64
CA THR A 193 15.91 -8.74 0.94
C THR A 193 15.86 -9.12 -0.55
N PRO A 194 15.93 -8.15 -1.49
CA PRO A 194 16.19 -8.45 -2.89
C PRO A 194 17.38 -9.42 -2.96
N THR A 195 17.21 -10.53 -3.68
CA THR A 195 18.25 -11.55 -3.80
C THR A 195 19.51 -10.89 -4.32
N ALA A 196 20.56 -10.90 -3.50
CA ALA A 196 21.85 -10.30 -3.78
C ALA A 196 22.33 -10.65 -5.19
N SER A 197 22.17 -9.72 -6.14
CA SER A 197 23.02 -9.70 -7.30
C SER A 197 24.41 -9.33 -6.77
N GLU A 198 25.39 -10.21 -6.97
CA GLU A 198 26.77 -9.98 -6.56
C GLU A 198 27.31 -8.73 -7.28
N GLY A 199 27.17 -7.54 -6.69
CA GLY A 199 27.86 -6.34 -7.19
C GLY A 199 27.20 -4.98 -6.98
N GLN A 200 25.94 -4.89 -6.55
CA GLN A 200 25.30 -3.60 -6.25
C GLN A 200 24.77 -3.59 -4.81
N GLU A 201 25.41 -2.81 -3.94
CA GLU A 201 24.75 -2.33 -2.72
C GLU A 201 23.59 -1.44 -3.18
N LEU A 202 22.37 -1.97 -3.20
CA LEU A 202 21.17 -1.16 -3.34
C LEU A 202 21.06 -0.30 -2.08
N VAL A 203 21.56 0.94 -2.16
CA VAL A 203 21.40 1.94 -1.10
C VAL A 203 19.97 2.47 -1.18
N THR A 204 19.05 1.84 -0.44
CA THR A 204 17.70 2.36 -0.28
C THR A 204 17.75 3.68 0.46
N THR A 205 17.07 4.71 -0.07
CA THR A 205 16.90 5.97 0.65
C THR A 205 15.43 6.15 0.99
N TYR A 206 15.18 6.36 2.28
CA TYR A 206 13.86 6.65 2.82
C TYR A 206 13.64 8.16 2.81
N GLY A 207 12.57 8.61 2.16
CA GLY A 207 12.22 10.02 2.09
C GLY A 207 10.89 10.29 2.77
N HIS A 208 10.87 11.12 3.80
CA HIS A 208 9.61 11.72 4.25
C HIS A 208 9.18 12.76 3.23
N MET A 209 7.92 12.67 2.80
CA MET A 209 7.34 13.57 1.80
C MET A 209 6.60 14.74 2.43
N SER A 210 5.96 14.50 3.58
CA SER A 210 5.30 15.54 4.36
C SER A 210 6.33 16.42 5.06
N VAL A 211 6.53 17.62 4.52
CA VAL A 211 7.21 18.73 5.23
C VAL A 211 6.19 19.80 5.62
N ALA A 212 4.90 19.46 5.59
CA ALA A 212 3.83 20.37 5.90
C ALA A 212 3.55 20.40 7.39
N SER A 213 4.40 21.05 8.17
CA SER A 213 3.87 21.69 9.37
C SER A 213 4.69 22.91 9.74
N ARG A 214 3.99 24.05 9.77
CA ARG A 214 4.38 25.32 10.39
C ARG A 214 5.89 25.48 10.51
N PRO A 215 6.52 26.28 9.66
CA PRO A 215 7.67 27.00 10.16
C PRO A 215 7.13 27.67 11.42
N SER A 216 7.80 27.41 12.54
CA SER A 216 7.70 28.33 13.65
C SER A 216 8.32 29.64 13.15
N PHE A 217 7.62 30.34 12.25
CA PHE A 217 8.00 31.58 11.58
C PHE A 217 8.24 32.70 12.60
N THR A 218 7.97 32.43 13.88
CA THR A 218 8.27 33.28 15.01
C THR A 218 9.48 32.76 15.78
N GLY A 219 10.64 32.60 15.13
CA GLY A 219 11.89 32.30 15.81
C GLY A 219 13.11 32.16 14.88
N PRO A 220 14.34 32.44 15.35
CA PRO A 220 15.58 32.33 14.56
C PRO A 220 16.02 30.88 14.30
N SER A 221 15.11 29.91 14.32
CA SER A 221 15.37 28.48 14.13
C SER A 221 14.28 27.92 13.23
N PHE A 222 14.59 27.78 11.93
CA PHE A 222 13.76 27.05 10.99
C PHE A 222 13.79 25.58 11.39
N LEU A 223 12.72 25.06 11.97
CA LEU A 223 12.58 23.63 12.29
C LEU A 223 11.42 23.09 11.48
N PHE A 224 11.69 22.21 10.53
CA PHE A 224 10.67 21.44 9.83
C PHE A 224 10.25 20.25 10.69
N ARG A 225 8.95 20.00 10.77
CA ARG A 225 8.39 18.77 11.34
C ARG A 225 7.43 18.17 10.33
N ALA A 226 7.49 16.86 10.17
CA ALA A 226 6.51 16.12 9.40
C ALA A 226 5.15 16.20 10.11
N ALA A 227 4.06 16.32 9.36
CA ALA A 227 2.71 16.18 9.89
C ALA A 227 2.26 14.72 9.84
N HIS A 228 1.18 14.41 10.56
CA HIS A 228 0.42 13.20 10.29
C HIS A 228 -0.10 13.23 8.85
N THR A 229 -0.19 12.05 8.24
CA THR A 229 -0.88 11.89 6.97
C THR A 229 -2.22 11.19 7.20
N ASN A 230 -3.11 11.33 6.23
CA ASN A 230 -4.44 10.75 6.25
C ASN A 230 -4.49 9.38 5.55
N THR A 231 -3.35 8.84 5.11
CA THR A 231 -3.31 7.54 4.40
C THR A 231 -3.86 6.43 5.30
N ASN A 232 -4.69 5.55 4.73
CA ASN A 232 -5.22 4.40 5.46
C ASN A 232 -4.08 3.52 5.98
N VAL A 233 -4.17 3.15 7.26
CA VAL A 233 -3.23 2.23 7.89
C VAL A 233 -3.70 0.79 7.72
N VAL A 234 -2.75 -0.13 7.58
CA VAL A 234 -3.07 -1.54 7.34
C VAL A 234 -3.39 -2.24 8.66
N LEU A 235 -4.45 -3.05 8.65
CA LEU A 235 -4.90 -3.87 9.77
C LEU A 235 -4.61 -5.34 9.48
N PHE A 236 -3.69 -5.94 10.23
CA PHE A 236 -3.45 -7.38 10.20
C PHE A 236 -4.08 -8.05 11.42
N ALA A 237 -4.59 -9.27 11.23
CA ALA A 237 -5.01 -10.11 12.34
C ALA A 237 -4.72 -11.59 12.07
N GLU A 238 -4.28 -12.31 13.09
CA GLU A 238 -3.99 -13.75 13.07
C GLU A 238 -4.60 -14.41 14.31
N GLY A 239 -5.29 -15.54 14.13
CA GLY A 239 -5.97 -16.28 15.20
C GLY A 239 -7.50 -16.31 15.06
N PRO A 240 -8.20 -16.90 16.03
CA PRO A 240 -9.66 -17.06 16.00
C PRO A 240 -10.39 -15.70 15.92
N GLY A 241 -11.30 -15.56 14.96
CA GLY A 241 -12.09 -14.33 14.78
C GLY A 241 -11.34 -13.20 14.07
N ALA A 242 -10.18 -13.45 13.46
CA ALA A 242 -9.44 -12.46 12.67
C ALA A 242 -10.32 -11.83 11.57
N GLU A 243 -11.16 -12.63 10.90
CA GLU A 243 -12.11 -12.21 9.87
C GLU A 243 -13.10 -11.15 10.36
N PHE A 244 -13.38 -11.10 11.67
CA PHE A 244 -14.30 -10.15 12.26
C PHE A 244 -13.73 -8.73 12.32
N VAL A 245 -12.40 -8.61 12.36
CA VAL A 245 -11.70 -7.33 12.46
C VAL A 245 -11.06 -6.92 11.14
N THR A 246 -10.59 -7.85 10.31
CA THR A 246 -9.93 -7.55 9.03
C THR A 246 -10.84 -6.82 8.03
N GLY A 247 -10.21 -6.13 7.07
CA GLY A 247 -10.84 -5.33 6.01
C GLY A 247 -10.60 -3.83 6.21
N VAL A 248 -11.13 -3.00 5.30
CA VAL A 248 -11.12 -1.54 5.47
C VAL A 248 -12.19 -1.16 6.49
N ARG A 249 -11.79 -0.47 7.57
CA ARG A 249 -12.66 -0.19 8.72
C ARG A 249 -12.49 1.26 9.18
N ASP A 250 -13.61 1.84 9.63
CA ASP A 250 -13.56 3.04 10.46
C ASP A 250 -13.05 2.70 11.86
N ASN A 251 -12.23 3.58 12.47
CA ASN A 251 -11.64 3.36 13.80
C ASN A 251 -12.69 3.09 14.89
N ALA A 252 -13.89 3.69 14.82
CA ALA A 252 -14.96 3.42 15.77
C ALA A 252 -15.60 2.04 15.57
N ASP A 253 -15.70 1.56 14.31
CA ASP A 253 -16.16 0.19 14.02
C ASP A 253 -15.16 -0.84 14.54
N LEU A 254 -13.85 -0.63 14.30
CA LEU A 254 -12.79 -1.49 14.85
C LEU A 254 -12.85 -1.55 16.38
N GLY A 255 -12.94 -0.40 17.05
CA GLY A 255 -13.07 -0.34 18.51
C GLY A 255 -14.31 -1.08 19.05
N SER A 256 -15.46 -0.92 18.37
CA SER A 256 -16.70 -1.63 18.71
C SER A 256 -16.58 -3.15 18.54
N ARG A 257 -15.87 -3.61 17.50
CA ARG A 257 -15.61 -5.03 17.24
C ARG A 257 -14.67 -5.63 18.28
N VAL A 258 -13.56 -4.96 18.57
CA VAL A 258 -12.63 -5.39 19.63
C VAL A 258 -13.35 -5.46 20.98
N HIS A 259 -14.20 -4.49 21.30
CA HIS A 259 -15.00 -4.53 22.52
C HIS A 259 -15.91 -5.76 22.58
N ARG A 260 -16.61 -6.09 21.47
CA ARG A 260 -17.42 -7.31 21.39
C ARG A 260 -16.61 -8.59 21.53
N LEU A 261 -15.40 -8.65 20.99
CA LEU A 261 -14.50 -9.81 21.16
C LEU A 261 -14.06 -9.99 22.61
N VAL A 262 -13.87 -8.88 23.35
CA VAL A 262 -13.51 -8.91 24.77
C VAL A 262 -14.72 -9.20 25.67
N GLU A 263 -15.92 -8.77 25.28
CA GLU A 263 -17.15 -8.95 26.07
C GLU A 263 -17.89 -10.28 25.82
N ALA A 264 -17.75 -10.87 24.63
CA ALA A 264 -18.43 -12.12 24.29
C ALA A 264 -17.73 -13.33 24.95
N ASP A 265 -18.52 -14.24 25.52
CA ASP A 265 -18.09 -15.57 26.01
C ASP A 265 -17.70 -16.52 24.84
N GLY A 266 -16.84 -16.07 23.93
CA GLY A 266 -16.23 -16.91 22.89
C GLY A 266 -17.05 -17.16 21.61
N GLU A 267 -18.21 -16.53 21.39
CA GLU A 267 -18.94 -16.64 20.12
C GLU A 267 -18.59 -15.49 19.15
N ALA A 268 -17.33 -15.48 18.68
CA ALA A 268 -17.05 -14.86 17.39
C ALA A 268 -17.68 -15.78 16.34
N GLY A 269 -18.80 -15.36 15.75
CA GLY A 269 -19.44 -16.14 14.70
C GLY A 269 -18.44 -16.41 13.58
N THR A 270 -18.17 -17.68 13.30
CA THR A 270 -17.46 -18.07 12.08
C THR A 270 -18.32 -17.62 10.91
N ASP A 271 -17.79 -16.73 10.08
CA ASP A 271 -18.44 -16.48 8.80
C ASP A 271 -18.22 -17.76 7.96
N ASP A 272 -19.18 -18.68 8.08
CA ASP A 272 -19.33 -19.89 7.26
C ASP A 272 -19.67 -19.47 5.82
N ASN A 273 -18.77 -18.75 5.16
CA ASN A 273 -18.79 -18.50 3.72
C ASN A 273 -17.98 -19.60 3.01
N PRO A 274 -18.34 -19.97 1.76
CA PRO A 274 -18.44 -21.34 1.27
C PRO A 274 -17.06 -21.97 1.06
N ALA A 275 -17.04 -23.23 0.64
CA ALA A 275 -15.84 -24.03 0.48
C ALA A 275 -14.68 -23.24 -0.18
N ASP A 276 -13.49 -23.40 0.39
CA ASP A 276 -12.20 -22.90 -0.11
C ASP A 276 -11.80 -23.69 -1.37
N THR A 277 -12.65 -23.63 -2.40
CA THR A 277 -12.43 -24.26 -3.70
C THR A 277 -11.81 -23.26 -4.63
N ASP A 278 -10.90 -23.73 -5.47
CA ASP A 278 -10.29 -22.90 -6.51
C ASP A 278 -11.37 -22.43 -7.52
N PRO A 279 -11.24 -21.21 -8.06
CA PRO A 279 -12.14 -20.67 -9.08
C PRO A 279 -11.99 -21.40 -10.42
N ASP A 280 -13.08 -21.46 -11.20
CA ASP A 280 -13.04 -21.88 -12.59
C ASP A 280 -12.52 -20.74 -13.49
N SER A 281 -12.92 -19.50 -13.21
CA SER A 281 -12.57 -18.30 -13.97
C SER A 281 -11.89 -17.23 -13.10
N LEU A 282 -11.00 -16.43 -13.70
CA LEU A 282 -10.27 -15.37 -13.01
C LEU A 282 -10.46 -14.03 -13.74
N VAL A 283 -10.86 -13.01 -13.00
CA VAL A 283 -10.71 -11.61 -13.42
C VAL A 283 -9.64 -10.95 -12.56
N LEU A 284 -8.56 -10.51 -13.21
CA LEU A 284 -7.46 -9.79 -12.59
C LEU A 284 -7.50 -8.31 -13.02
N VAL A 285 -7.89 -7.44 -12.11
CA VAL A 285 -7.84 -5.98 -12.28
C VAL A 285 -6.51 -5.47 -11.74
N VAL A 286 -5.70 -4.87 -12.62
CA VAL A 286 -4.38 -4.35 -12.34
C VAL A 286 -4.41 -2.85 -12.56
N ALA A 287 -4.42 -2.08 -11.48
CA ALA A 287 -4.43 -0.62 -11.52
C ALA A 287 -3.04 -0.08 -11.24
N ASP A 288 -2.31 0.31 -12.28
CA ASP A 288 -0.94 0.79 -12.14
C ASP A 288 -0.88 2.09 -11.33
N GLY A 289 0.04 2.16 -10.36
CA GLY A 289 0.16 3.28 -9.41
C GLY A 289 -0.91 3.33 -8.32
N LEU A 290 -1.81 2.34 -8.20
CA LEU A 290 -2.85 2.32 -7.17
C LEU A 290 -2.32 1.93 -5.79
N GLY A 291 -1.80 2.93 -5.08
CA GLY A 291 -1.41 2.83 -3.67
C GLY A 291 -2.54 3.03 -2.67
N LEU A 292 -2.20 2.84 -1.38
CA LEU A 292 -3.11 3.16 -0.27
C LEU A 292 -3.46 4.64 -0.25
N SER A 293 -2.51 5.52 -0.57
CA SER A 293 -2.75 6.97 -0.65
C SER A 293 -3.84 7.32 -1.67
N SER A 294 -3.73 6.84 -2.91
CA SER A 294 -4.71 7.10 -3.98
C SER A 294 -6.11 6.58 -3.62
N LEU A 295 -6.19 5.38 -3.02
CA LEU A 295 -7.44 4.81 -2.53
C LEU A 295 -8.05 5.63 -1.39
N THR A 296 -7.23 6.10 -0.45
CA THR A 296 -7.69 6.95 0.64
C THR A 296 -8.18 8.30 0.13
N ALA A 297 -7.52 8.87 -0.88
CA ALA A 297 -7.96 10.11 -1.52
C ALA A 297 -9.36 9.96 -2.12
N ALA A 298 -9.59 8.88 -2.87
CA ALA A 298 -10.90 8.58 -3.45
C ALA A 298 -11.96 8.33 -2.36
N GLN A 299 -11.62 7.59 -1.30
CA GLN A 299 -12.53 7.32 -0.20
C GLN A 299 -13.01 8.60 0.49
N TYR A 300 -12.09 9.53 0.77
CA TYR A 300 -12.47 10.81 1.37
C TYR A 300 -13.14 11.78 0.40
N SER A 301 -12.94 11.63 -0.90
CA SER A 301 -13.61 12.43 -1.92
C SER A 301 -15.06 11.98 -2.15
N SER A 302 -15.31 10.66 -2.20
CA SER A 302 -16.57 10.09 -2.69
C SER A 302 -17.27 9.13 -1.72
N GLY A 303 -16.70 8.89 -0.53
CA GLY A 303 -17.21 7.91 0.44
C GLY A 303 -16.60 6.52 0.21
N ASP A 304 -17.14 5.49 0.89
CA ASP A 304 -16.62 4.13 0.77
C ASP A 304 -16.68 3.63 -0.68
N THR A 305 -15.52 3.25 -1.21
CA THR A 305 -15.36 2.61 -2.52
C THR A 305 -15.77 1.13 -2.46
N ARG A 306 -16.21 0.53 -3.56
CA ARG A 306 -16.46 -0.92 -3.63
C ARG A 306 -15.22 -1.76 -3.44
N ILE A 307 -14.07 -1.33 -3.95
CA ILE A 307 -12.77 -1.97 -3.72
C ILE A 307 -12.53 -2.18 -2.22
N SER A 308 -12.76 -1.14 -1.41
CA SER A 308 -12.56 -1.18 0.05
C SER A 308 -13.47 -2.19 0.79
N ARG A 309 -14.55 -2.63 0.15
CA ARG A 309 -15.55 -3.56 0.71
C ARG A 309 -15.34 -5.01 0.29
N MET A 310 -14.35 -5.29 -0.56
CA MET A 310 -14.03 -6.66 -0.92
C MET A 310 -13.58 -7.45 0.34
N PRO A 311 -14.02 -8.71 0.49
CA PRO A 311 -13.92 -9.44 1.76
C PRO A 311 -12.51 -9.92 2.10
N ASN A 312 -11.62 -10.04 1.11
CA ASN A 312 -10.26 -10.51 1.30
C ASN A 312 -9.28 -9.39 0.97
N LEU A 313 -8.41 -9.07 1.93
CA LEU A 313 -7.38 -8.05 1.84
C LEU A 313 -6.01 -8.68 2.09
N GLY A 314 -5.05 -8.33 1.24
CA GLY A 314 -3.63 -8.62 1.40
C GLY A 314 -2.77 -7.43 1.00
N LEU A 315 -1.46 -7.58 1.17
CA LEU A 315 -0.44 -6.66 0.66
C LEU A 315 0.58 -7.45 -0.17
N THR A 316 1.11 -6.83 -1.21
CA THR A 316 2.22 -7.38 -1.99
C THR A 316 3.38 -6.43 -2.13
N THR A 317 4.60 -6.98 -2.17
CA THR A 317 5.80 -6.26 -2.61
C THR A 317 5.79 -6.07 -4.14
N THR A 318 6.52 -5.09 -4.65
CA THR A 318 6.59 -4.75 -6.09
C THR A 318 8.02 -4.52 -6.61
N HIS A 319 9.04 -4.91 -5.83
CA HIS A 319 10.43 -4.79 -6.25
C HIS A 319 10.74 -5.73 -7.43
N ALA A 320 11.66 -5.30 -8.29
CA ALA A 320 12.22 -6.11 -9.37
C ALA A 320 13.50 -6.85 -8.91
N ALA A 321 14.03 -7.73 -9.77
CA ALA A 321 15.27 -8.45 -9.52
C ALA A 321 16.49 -7.53 -9.41
N ASP A 322 16.47 -6.39 -10.10
CA ASP A 322 17.57 -5.43 -10.24
C ASP A 322 17.23 -4.00 -9.79
N ALA A 323 15.99 -3.74 -9.36
CA ALA A 323 15.55 -2.44 -8.88
C ALA A 323 14.59 -2.56 -7.70
N LEU A 324 14.70 -1.63 -6.74
CA LEU A 324 13.79 -1.59 -5.59
C LEU A 324 12.42 -1.02 -5.97
N VAL A 325 12.42 0.06 -6.75
CA VAL A 325 11.24 0.58 -7.44
C VAL A 325 11.29 0.01 -8.86
N GLY A 326 10.46 -0.98 -9.15
CA GLY A 326 10.37 -1.56 -10.49
C GLY A 326 9.59 -0.66 -11.45
N GLU A 327 9.70 -0.95 -12.75
CA GLU A 327 8.80 -0.38 -13.75
C GLU A 327 7.54 -1.24 -13.88
N ALA A 328 6.47 -0.66 -14.44
CA ALA A 328 5.20 -1.37 -14.65
C ALA A 328 5.40 -2.65 -15.48
N ALA A 329 6.26 -2.62 -16.50
CA ALA A 329 6.57 -3.78 -17.35
C ALA A 329 7.13 -4.98 -16.56
N GLY A 330 8.18 -4.78 -15.75
CA GLY A 330 8.79 -5.82 -14.94
C GLY A 330 7.89 -6.34 -13.83
N SER A 331 7.11 -5.45 -13.22
CA SER A 331 6.12 -5.81 -12.22
C SER A 331 4.97 -6.63 -12.82
N ALA A 332 4.46 -6.24 -14.00
CA ALA A 332 3.46 -7.00 -14.75
C ALA A 332 4.00 -8.37 -15.18
N ALA A 333 5.25 -8.42 -15.65
CA ALA A 333 5.92 -9.67 -16.03
C ALA A 333 6.06 -10.61 -14.82
N THR A 334 6.38 -10.05 -13.65
CA THR A 334 6.46 -10.81 -12.39
C THR A 334 5.09 -11.34 -11.97
N LEU A 335 4.06 -10.50 -11.99
CA LEU A 335 2.70 -10.89 -11.64
C LEU A 335 2.11 -11.92 -12.62
N SER A 336 2.44 -11.79 -13.90
CA SER A 336 1.99 -12.66 -14.99
C SER A 336 2.65 -14.03 -14.95
N THR A 337 3.97 -14.10 -14.72
CA THR A 337 4.75 -15.35 -14.86
C THR A 337 5.00 -16.09 -13.55
N GLY A 338 4.98 -15.35 -12.43
CA GLY A 338 5.46 -15.83 -11.12
C GLY A 338 6.97 -15.94 -10.99
N GLN A 339 7.73 -15.47 -11.98
CA GLN A 339 9.19 -15.31 -11.91
C GLN A 339 9.52 -13.86 -11.54
N LEU A 340 10.47 -13.65 -10.63
CA LEU A 340 10.92 -12.29 -10.31
C LEU A 340 11.69 -11.74 -11.52
N ALA A 341 11.12 -10.74 -12.19
CA ALA A 341 11.68 -10.13 -13.39
C ALA A 341 12.59 -8.93 -13.06
N SER A 342 13.49 -8.57 -13.98
CA SER A 342 14.13 -7.26 -14.04
C SER A 342 13.10 -6.14 -14.23
N ALA A 343 13.51 -4.89 -13.96
CA ALA A 343 12.62 -3.74 -14.06
C ALA A 343 11.94 -3.62 -15.44
N ASP A 344 12.66 -3.95 -16.52
CA ASP A 344 12.15 -3.96 -17.89
C ASP A 344 11.34 -5.22 -18.28
N GLY A 345 11.30 -6.23 -17.41
CA GLY A 345 10.52 -7.45 -17.61
C GLY A 345 11.05 -8.40 -18.69
N GLN A 346 12.31 -8.26 -19.13
CA GLN A 346 12.81 -9.00 -20.29
C GLN A 346 13.43 -10.38 -20.01
N ASP A 347 13.63 -10.72 -18.74
CA ASP A 347 14.40 -11.88 -18.30
C ASP A 347 13.54 -13.07 -17.82
N VAL A 348 12.25 -13.08 -18.15
CA VAL A 348 11.30 -14.13 -17.77
C VAL A 348 10.84 -15.00 -18.95
N ASP A 349 10.32 -16.19 -18.64
CA ASP A 349 9.80 -17.14 -19.62
C ASP A 349 8.36 -16.78 -20.04
N ALA A 350 8.19 -16.37 -21.30
CA ALA A 350 6.89 -16.03 -21.88
C ALA A 350 5.87 -17.18 -21.84
N ALA A 351 6.31 -18.44 -21.85
CA ALA A 351 5.40 -19.59 -21.73
C ALA A 351 4.72 -19.68 -20.35
N LEU A 352 5.24 -18.94 -19.37
CA LEU A 352 4.65 -18.85 -18.03
C LEU A 352 3.67 -17.70 -17.89
N ALA A 353 3.51 -16.83 -18.89
CA ALA A 353 2.59 -15.70 -18.83
C ALA A 353 1.16 -16.16 -18.56
N LEU A 354 0.43 -15.39 -17.75
CA LEU A 354 -0.86 -15.80 -17.20
C LEU A 354 -1.87 -16.18 -18.30
N LEU A 355 -1.94 -15.39 -19.37
CA LEU A 355 -2.87 -15.65 -20.48
C LEU A 355 -2.41 -16.79 -21.38
N ALA A 356 -1.09 -16.94 -21.60
CA ALA A 356 -0.56 -18.09 -22.33
C ALA A 356 -0.86 -19.40 -21.59
N ARG A 357 -0.74 -19.42 -20.25
CA ARG A 357 -1.14 -20.56 -19.43
C ARG A 357 -2.64 -20.84 -19.51
N ALA A 358 -3.46 -19.79 -19.45
CA ALA A 358 -4.90 -19.92 -19.53
C ALA A 358 -5.37 -20.56 -20.84
N GLU A 359 -4.82 -20.12 -21.97
CA GLU A 359 -5.11 -20.76 -23.25
C GLU A 359 -4.62 -22.20 -23.30
N ALA A 360 -3.42 -22.49 -22.78
CA ALA A 360 -2.91 -23.86 -22.70
C ALA A 360 -3.77 -24.79 -21.84
N ALA A 361 -4.45 -24.23 -20.82
CA ALA A 361 -5.46 -24.91 -20.00
C ALA A 361 -6.84 -25.01 -20.68
N GLY A 362 -7.01 -24.44 -21.87
CA GLY A 362 -8.27 -24.44 -22.63
C GLY A 362 -9.29 -23.43 -22.12
N LYS A 363 -8.84 -22.39 -21.42
CA LYS A 363 -9.67 -21.25 -20.97
C LYS A 363 -9.68 -20.16 -22.04
N ARG A 364 -10.78 -19.42 -22.12
CA ARG A 364 -10.85 -18.18 -22.91
C ARG A 364 -9.98 -17.11 -22.29
N THR A 365 -9.42 -16.22 -23.11
CA THR A 365 -8.48 -15.19 -22.64
C THR A 365 -8.88 -13.80 -23.13
N ALA A 366 -8.76 -12.81 -22.26
CA ALA A 366 -9.09 -11.44 -22.61
C ALA A 366 -8.19 -10.40 -21.94
N ILE A 367 -7.98 -9.29 -22.63
CA ILE A 367 -7.39 -8.07 -22.10
C ILE A 367 -8.33 -6.90 -22.35
N VAL A 368 -8.61 -6.13 -21.30
CA VAL A 368 -9.28 -4.84 -21.38
C VAL A 368 -8.36 -3.79 -20.78
N THR A 369 -8.12 -2.69 -21.47
CA THR A 369 -7.20 -1.65 -20.98
C THR A 369 -7.57 -0.26 -21.44
N ASP A 370 -7.26 0.74 -20.62
CA ASP A 370 -7.28 2.15 -20.99
C ASP A 370 -5.92 2.66 -21.53
N ALA A 371 -4.89 1.82 -21.50
CA ALA A 371 -3.58 2.10 -22.07
C ALA A 371 -3.59 1.93 -23.60
N ASP A 372 -2.47 2.31 -24.21
CA ASP A 372 -2.16 1.91 -25.58
C ASP A 372 -1.97 0.38 -25.62
N ILE A 373 -2.42 -0.28 -26.68
CA ILE A 373 -2.21 -1.73 -26.82
C ILE A 373 -0.73 -2.11 -26.93
N THR A 374 0.13 -1.16 -27.28
CA THR A 374 1.59 -1.30 -27.34
C THR A 374 2.29 -0.93 -26.01
N ASP A 375 1.54 -0.74 -24.93
CA ASP A 375 2.12 -0.59 -23.59
C ASP A 375 2.86 -1.87 -23.16
N PRO A 376 4.13 -1.80 -22.74
CA PRO A 376 4.90 -2.98 -22.29
C PRO A 376 4.30 -3.73 -21.10
N ALA A 377 3.60 -3.05 -20.19
CA ALA A 377 2.93 -3.70 -19.06
C ALA A 377 1.70 -4.51 -19.52
N VAL A 378 1.00 -4.04 -20.56
CA VAL A 378 -0.05 -4.83 -21.23
C VAL A 378 0.55 -6.08 -21.87
N ALA A 379 1.68 -5.93 -22.58
CA ALA A 379 2.38 -7.04 -23.23
C ALA A 379 2.82 -8.14 -22.26
N ALA A 380 3.22 -7.77 -21.05
CA ALA A 380 3.74 -8.71 -20.07
C ALA A 380 2.73 -9.80 -19.63
N PHE A 381 1.43 -9.59 -19.83
CA PHE A 381 0.40 -10.59 -19.49
C PHE A 381 0.26 -11.74 -20.49
N PHE A 382 0.81 -11.60 -21.70
CA PHE A 382 0.75 -12.63 -22.75
C PHE A 382 2.09 -12.91 -23.44
N ALA A 383 2.99 -11.93 -23.51
CA ALA A 383 4.29 -12.04 -24.15
C ALA A 383 5.35 -11.19 -23.43
N PRO A 384 5.66 -11.48 -22.15
CA PRO A 384 6.74 -10.79 -21.45
C PRO A 384 8.08 -11.07 -22.15
N GLY A 385 8.99 -10.09 -22.13
CA GLY A 385 10.28 -10.16 -22.82
C GLY A 385 10.29 -9.83 -24.31
N ALA A 386 9.16 -9.42 -24.87
CA ALA A 386 9.16 -8.80 -26.18
C ALA A 386 9.80 -7.40 -26.13
N ALA A 387 10.67 -7.11 -27.10
CA ALA A 387 11.34 -5.80 -27.20
C ALA A 387 10.37 -4.65 -27.54
N ASP A 388 9.20 -4.97 -28.09
CA ASP A 388 8.13 -4.04 -28.43
C ASP A 388 6.79 -4.78 -28.37
N ALA A 389 5.82 -4.26 -27.62
CA ALA A 389 4.51 -4.88 -27.40
C ALA A 389 3.70 -5.06 -28.70
N GLY A 390 3.78 -4.10 -29.63
CA GLY A 390 3.15 -4.20 -30.94
C GLY A 390 3.69 -5.39 -31.73
N SER A 391 5.02 -5.55 -31.76
CA SER A 391 5.67 -6.71 -32.36
C SER A 391 5.32 -8.01 -31.64
N ALA A 392 5.21 -7.98 -30.30
CA ALA A 392 4.81 -9.13 -29.49
C ALA A 392 3.45 -9.66 -29.92
N LEU A 393 2.45 -8.78 -29.94
CA LEU A 393 1.07 -9.10 -30.36
C LEU A 393 1.02 -9.65 -31.79
N VAL A 394 1.84 -9.05 -32.66
CA VAL A 394 1.91 -9.41 -34.06
C VAL A 394 2.61 -10.74 -34.30
N ASP A 395 3.53 -11.13 -33.43
CA ASP A 395 4.29 -12.36 -33.58
C ASP A 395 3.69 -13.54 -32.79
N LEU A 396 2.62 -13.33 -32.01
CA LEU A 396 1.86 -14.39 -31.33
C LEU A 396 1.50 -15.55 -32.29
N GLU A 397 2.09 -16.73 -32.11
CA GLU A 397 1.80 -17.87 -32.98
C GLU A 397 0.40 -18.46 -32.65
N ALA A 398 -0.09 -19.36 -33.51
CA ALA A 398 -1.37 -20.02 -33.25
C ALA A 398 -1.26 -20.90 -31.98
N GLY A 399 -1.94 -20.48 -30.91
CA GLY A 399 -1.81 -21.06 -29.57
C GLY A 399 -1.18 -20.14 -28.51
N ASP A 400 -0.96 -18.85 -28.86
CA ASP A 400 -0.38 -17.82 -27.97
C ASP A 400 -1.26 -16.54 -27.83
N GLY A 401 -2.44 -16.58 -27.23
CA GLY A 401 -2.51 -15.85 -25.96
C GLY A 401 -3.56 -14.77 -25.72
N ILE A 402 -4.41 -14.34 -26.67
CA ILE A 402 -5.62 -13.54 -26.34
C ILE A 402 -6.78 -13.80 -27.34
N ASP A 403 -7.99 -14.09 -26.83
CA ASP A 403 -9.21 -14.14 -27.64
C ASP A 403 -9.87 -12.76 -27.83
N LEU A 404 -9.91 -11.94 -26.77
CA LEU A 404 -10.56 -10.63 -26.80
C LEU A 404 -9.61 -9.51 -26.32
N VAL A 405 -9.44 -8.46 -27.13
CA VAL A 405 -8.65 -7.27 -26.75
C VAL A 405 -9.51 -6.03 -26.90
N PHE A 406 -9.77 -5.29 -25.82
CA PHE A 406 -10.34 -3.93 -25.89
C PHE A 406 -9.34 -2.91 -25.35
N ALA A 407 -8.86 -2.00 -26.19
CA ALA A 407 -7.75 -1.10 -25.84
C ALA A 407 -7.77 0.22 -26.64
N GLY A 408 -6.86 1.14 -26.31
CA GLY A 408 -6.43 2.20 -27.22
C GLY A 408 -5.40 1.71 -28.25
N GLY A 409 -4.74 2.63 -28.95
CA GLY A 409 -3.60 2.34 -29.83
C GLY A 409 -3.97 1.94 -31.25
N ALA A 410 -5.10 2.44 -31.76
CA ALA A 410 -5.52 2.15 -33.13
C ALA A 410 -4.49 2.62 -34.19
N ASP A 411 -3.80 3.72 -33.95
CA ASP A 411 -2.75 4.27 -34.81
C ASP A 411 -1.35 3.73 -34.52
N SER A 412 -1.16 3.08 -33.35
CA SER A 412 0.09 2.46 -32.92
C SER A 412 0.43 1.20 -33.73
N LEU A 413 -0.56 0.57 -34.37
CA LEU A 413 -0.36 -0.54 -35.30
C LEU A 413 -0.35 -0.08 -36.77
N SER A 414 0.70 -0.47 -37.50
CA SER A 414 0.79 -0.26 -38.94
C SER A 414 -0.24 -1.10 -39.70
N ALA A 415 -0.58 -0.67 -40.92
CA ALA A 415 -1.50 -1.43 -41.80
C ALA A 415 -1.01 -2.86 -42.08
N ALA A 416 0.31 -3.09 -42.07
CA ALA A 416 0.87 -4.41 -42.25
C ALA A 416 0.67 -5.31 -41.02
N GLU A 417 0.65 -4.73 -39.82
CA GLU A 417 0.40 -5.44 -38.56
C GLU A 417 -1.07 -5.79 -38.42
N LYS A 418 -1.95 -4.83 -38.68
CA LYS A 418 -3.40 -5.05 -38.74
C LYS A 418 -3.77 -6.16 -39.73
N GLY A 419 -3.18 -6.12 -40.94
CA GLY A 419 -3.40 -7.18 -41.93
C GLY A 419 -2.92 -8.56 -41.48
N ARG A 420 -1.86 -8.65 -40.67
CA ARG A 420 -1.41 -9.93 -40.08
C ARG A 420 -2.42 -10.48 -39.07
N TRP A 421 -3.09 -9.63 -38.29
CA TRP A 421 -4.12 -10.05 -37.35
C TRP A 421 -5.37 -10.57 -38.07
N GLU A 422 -5.81 -9.86 -39.11
CA GLU A 422 -6.93 -10.30 -39.97
C GLU A 422 -6.63 -11.63 -40.66
N ASP A 423 -5.40 -11.81 -41.20
CA ASP A 423 -4.95 -13.07 -41.80
C ASP A 423 -4.95 -14.25 -40.80
N ARG A 424 -4.87 -13.96 -39.50
CA ARG A 424 -4.96 -14.92 -38.39
C ARG A 424 -6.37 -15.09 -37.81
N GLY A 425 -7.37 -14.42 -38.40
CA GLY A 425 -8.77 -14.55 -38.01
C GLY A 425 -9.21 -13.67 -36.83
N VAL A 426 -8.41 -12.66 -36.48
CA VAL A 426 -8.84 -11.63 -35.52
C VAL A 426 -9.72 -10.62 -36.24
N GLU A 427 -10.93 -10.40 -35.73
CA GLU A 427 -11.80 -9.33 -36.18
C GLU A 427 -11.35 -8.00 -35.55
N LEU A 428 -10.89 -7.06 -36.39
CA LEU A 428 -10.51 -5.72 -35.96
C LEU A 428 -11.70 -4.76 -36.03
N ASP A 429 -11.94 -4.05 -34.94
CA ASP A 429 -12.97 -3.01 -34.82
C ASP A 429 -12.32 -1.73 -34.26
N ASP A 430 -12.32 -0.64 -35.02
CA ASP A 430 -11.78 0.66 -34.61
C ASP A 430 -12.86 1.60 -34.06
N SER A 431 -14.04 1.04 -33.76
CA SER A 431 -15.20 1.78 -33.27
C SER A 431 -15.75 1.18 -31.99
N TRP A 432 -16.45 1.99 -31.20
CA TRP A 432 -17.21 1.50 -30.05
C TRP A 432 -18.64 1.12 -30.46
N SER A 433 -19.05 -0.10 -30.09
CA SER A 433 -20.45 -0.55 -30.13
C SER A 433 -20.89 -0.88 -28.71
N SER A 434 -22.16 -0.61 -28.38
CA SER A 434 -22.75 -0.96 -27.08
C SER A 434 -23.18 -2.43 -26.98
N SER A 435 -22.77 -3.27 -27.92
CA SER A 435 -23.11 -4.69 -27.95
C SER A 435 -21.84 -5.52 -27.96
N ALA A 436 -21.79 -6.54 -27.09
CA ALA A 436 -20.71 -7.50 -27.09
C ALA A 436 -20.49 -8.12 -28.49
N PRO A 437 -19.23 -8.38 -28.87
CA PRO A 437 -18.93 -9.11 -30.09
C PRO A 437 -19.63 -10.48 -30.09
N SER A 438 -20.22 -10.88 -31.23
CA SER A 438 -20.93 -12.16 -31.34
C SER A 438 -20.51 -12.93 -32.58
N GLY A 439 -20.20 -14.21 -32.41
CA GLY A 439 -19.89 -15.13 -33.51
C GLY A 439 -18.45 -15.14 -34.01
N ALA A 440 -17.59 -14.22 -33.55
CA ALA A 440 -16.15 -14.27 -33.79
C ALA A 440 -15.43 -15.03 -32.65
N GLU A 441 -14.46 -15.87 -33.01
CA GLU A 441 -13.60 -16.55 -32.02
C GLU A 441 -12.59 -15.59 -31.41
N ARG A 442 -12.08 -14.62 -32.20
CA ARG A 442 -11.13 -13.61 -31.75
C ARG A 442 -11.49 -12.21 -32.21
N VAL A 443 -11.42 -11.23 -31.30
CA VAL A 443 -11.81 -9.84 -31.57
C VAL A 443 -10.82 -8.90 -30.91
N ALA A 444 -10.41 -7.88 -31.66
CA ALA A 444 -9.64 -6.77 -31.14
C ALA A 444 -10.32 -5.44 -31.47
N ARG A 445 -10.77 -4.75 -30.43
CA ARG A 445 -11.42 -3.45 -30.51
C ARG A 445 -10.46 -2.36 -30.03
N LEU A 446 -9.95 -1.56 -30.96
CA LEU A 446 -8.99 -0.47 -30.71
C LEU A 446 -9.72 0.87 -30.85
N ILE A 447 -10.19 1.43 -29.74
CA ILE A 447 -11.24 2.47 -29.74
C ILE A 447 -10.73 3.92 -29.67
N ALA A 448 -9.42 4.10 -29.56
CA ALA A 448 -8.77 5.41 -29.52
C ALA A 448 -7.44 5.37 -30.29
N ASP A 449 -7.03 6.52 -30.82
CA ASP A 449 -5.64 6.76 -31.23
C ASP A 449 -4.81 6.93 -29.95
N GLY A 450 -3.72 6.19 -29.80
CA GLY A 450 -2.98 6.09 -28.55
C GLY A 450 -3.79 5.53 -27.37
N ALA A 451 -3.29 5.70 -26.15
CA ALA A 451 -4.02 5.37 -24.94
C ALA A 451 -5.33 6.18 -24.81
N LEU A 452 -6.31 5.65 -24.07
CA LEU A 452 -7.54 6.39 -23.80
C LEU A 452 -7.23 7.67 -23.00
N PRO A 453 -8.01 8.76 -23.22
CA PRO A 453 -7.95 9.96 -22.40
C PRO A 453 -8.28 9.66 -20.93
N PRO A 454 -7.87 10.57 -20.00
CA PRO A 454 -8.23 10.45 -18.60
C PRO A 454 -9.73 10.25 -18.39
N ALA A 455 -10.11 9.51 -17.35
CA ALA A 455 -11.50 9.17 -17.03
C ALA A 455 -12.42 10.40 -16.95
N ALA A 456 -11.91 11.53 -16.45
CA ALA A 456 -12.65 12.79 -16.39
C ALA A 456 -12.98 13.38 -17.78
N ASP A 457 -12.18 13.04 -18.79
CA ASP A 457 -12.17 13.65 -20.13
C ASP A 457 -12.52 12.69 -21.27
N ARG A 458 -12.92 11.44 -20.98
CA ARG A 458 -13.25 10.41 -21.99
C ARG A 458 -14.36 10.81 -22.97
N GLY A 459 -15.22 11.77 -22.61
CA GLY A 459 -16.25 12.30 -23.49
C GLY A 459 -17.27 11.25 -23.92
N SER A 460 -17.19 10.79 -25.19
CA SER A 460 -18.06 9.75 -25.74
C SER A 460 -17.39 8.39 -25.91
N LEU A 461 -16.10 8.28 -25.57
CA LEU A 461 -15.41 7.00 -25.49
C LEU A 461 -15.95 6.22 -24.27
N PRO A 462 -15.97 4.88 -24.33
CA PRO A 462 -16.47 4.09 -23.22
C PRO A 462 -15.60 4.19 -21.96
N SER A 463 -16.24 3.99 -20.82
CA SER A 463 -15.53 3.80 -19.55
C SER A 463 -14.82 2.44 -19.52
N LEU A 464 -13.87 2.28 -18.60
CA LEU A 464 -13.20 1.00 -18.38
C LEU A 464 -14.22 -0.06 -17.93
N ALA A 465 -15.24 0.34 -17.18
CA ALA A 465 -16.33 -0.52 -16.75
C ALA A 465 -17.16 -1.01 -17.95
N GLU A 466 -17.57 -0.12 -18.87
CA GLU A 466 -18.34 -0.49 -20.07
C GLU A 466 -17.55 -1.44 -20.99
N MET A 467 -16.23 -1.22 -21.13
CA MET A 467 -15.36 -2.15 -21.85
C MET A 467 -15.27 -3.51 -21.16
N THR A 468 -15.14 -3.52 -19.84
CA THR A 468 -15.05 -4.73 -19.03
C THR A 468 -16.34 -5.55 -19.07
N GLU A 469 -17.50 -4.89 -18.93
CA GLU A 469 -18.83 -5.49 -19.05
C GLU A 469 -18.98 -6.25 -20.37
N GLN A 470 -18.66 -5.60 -21.49
CA GLN A 470 -18.77 -6.26 -22.81
C GLN A 470 -17.79 -7.41 -23.00
N ALA A 471 -16.60 -7.34 -22.40
CA ALA A 471 -15.66 -8.45 -22.46
C ALA A 471 -16.21 -9.66 -21.69
N ILE A 472 -16.79 -9.43 -20.52
CA ILE A 472 -17.44 -10.48 -19.72
C ILE A 472 -18.62 -11.09 -20.47
N GLU A 473 -19.52 -10.27 -21.03
CA GLU A 473 -20.65 -10.75 -21.83
C GLU A 473 -20.19 -11.68 -22.97
N ALA A 474 -19.10 -11.32 -23.66
CA ALA A 474 -18.53 -12.12 -24.74
C ALA A 474 -17.86 -13.42 -24.24
N LEU A 475 -17.17 -13.37 -23.10
CA LEU A 475 -16.54 -14.52 -22.46
C LEU A 475 -17.60 -15.51 -21.95
N GLU A 476 -18.62 -15.04 -21.23
CA GLU A 476 -19.69 -15.88 -20.67
C GLU A 476 -20.56 -16.52 -21.75
N ALA A 477 -20.77 -15.83 -22.88
CA ALA A 477 -21.50 -16.38 -24.02
C ALA A 477 -20.86 -17.66 -24.59
N SER A 478 -19.57 -17.90 -24.32
CA SER A 478 -18.86 -19.13 -24.69
C SER A 478 -19.29 -20.35 -23.87
N GLY A 479 -19.65 -20.15 -22.60
CA GLY A 479 -19.80 -21.21 -21.60
C GLY A 479 -18.50 -21.91 -21.18
N GLU A 480 -17.34 -21.38 -21.58
CA GLU A 480 -16.01 -21.88 -21.22
C GLU A 480 -15.44 -21.05 -20.05
N PRO A 481 -14.65 -21.65 -19.15
CA PRO A 481 -13.91 -20.89 -18.15
C PRO A 481 -12.95 -19.90 -18.81
N TYR A 482 -12.62 -18.81 -18.11
CA TYR A 482 -11.86 -17.71 -18.71
C TYR A 482 -10.87 -17.04 -17.75
N VAL A 483 -9.89 -16.36 -18.33
CA VAL A 483 -9.02 -15.40 -17.65
C VAL A 483 -9.12 -14.06 -18.34
N LEU A 484 -9.56 -13.04 -17.60
CA LEU A 484 -9.65 -11.66 -18.05
C LEU A 484 -8.66 -10.81 -17.26
N VAL A 485 -7.78 -10.10 -17.94
CA VAL A 485 -6.94 -9.06 -17.36
C VAL A 485 -7.54 -7.71 -17.69
N VAL A 486 -7.85 -6.91 -16.67
CA VAL A 486 -8.25 -5.51 -16.81
C VAL A 486 -7.09 -4.65 -16.34
N TYR A 487 -6.39 -3.99 -17.26
CA TYR A 487 -5.26 -3.11 -16.94
C TYR A 487 -5.70 -1.64 -16.97
N ALA A 488 -5.50 -0.93 -15.86
CA ALA A 488 -5.83 0.49 -15.72
C ALA A 488 -4.55 1.28 -15.48
N ALA A 489 -4.05 1.96 -16.51
CA ALA A 489 -2.84 2.78 -16.48
C ALA A 489 -3.11 4.23 -16.03
N GLY A 490 -4.37 4.64 -15.96
CA GLY A 490 -4.77 6.02 -15.66
C GLY A 490 -4.20 6.59 -14.36
N VAL A 491 -4.16 5.79 -13.27
CA VAL A 491 -3.65 6.27 -11.97
C VAL A 491 -2.15 6.58 -12.04
N GLY A 492 -1.35 5.67 -12.57
CA GLY A 492 0.10 5.87 -12.77
C GLY A 492 0.40 7.07 -13.68
N ARG A 493 -0.37 7.26 -14.76
CA ARG A 493 -0.23 8.45 -15.63
C ARG A 493 -0.57 9.74 -14.90
N ALA A 494 -1.69 9.78 -14.16
CA ALA A 494 -2.08 10.97 -13.41
C ALA A 494 -1.05 11.33 -12.33
N THR A 495 -0.45 10.33 -11.66
CA THR A 495 0.61 10.59 -10.69
C THR A 495 1.91 11.03 -11.33
N SER A 496 2.27 10.48 -12.50
CA SER A 496 3.52 10.76 -13.21
C SER A 496 3.55 12.14 -13.89
N GLU A 497 2.40 12.60 -14.39
CA GLU A 497 2.25 13.89 -15.07
C GLU A 497 2.06 15.08 -14.11
N LEU A 498 1.99 14.82 -12.78
CA LEU A 498 1.64 15.83 -11.78
C LEU A 498 0.31 16.52 -12.12
N GLU A 499 -0.65 15.76 -12.64
CA GLU A 499 -1.91 16.34 -13.08
C GLU A 499 -2.60 17.00 -11.89
N ARG A 500 -2.87 18.30 -12.07
CA ARG A 500 -3.37 19.21 -11.04
C ARG A 500 -4.89 19.17 -10.91
N ASP A 501 -5.52 18.44 -11.83
CA ASP A 501 -6.94 18.40 -12.07
C ASP A 501 -7.51 17.08 -11.50
N GLY A 502 -8.84 16.96 -11.40
CA GLY A 502 -9.52 15.85 -10.71
C GLY A 502 -9.31 14.44 -11.31
N ASP A 503 -8.36 14.30 -12.23
CA ASP A 503 -8.08 13.10 -13.03
C ASP A 503 -7.64 11.92 -12.17
N LEU A 504 -6.71 12.10 -11.23
CA LEU A 504 -6.31 11.01 -10.33
C LEU A 504 -7.52 10.39 -9.60
N ILE A 505 -8.40 11.24 -9.07
CA ILE A 505 -9.61 10.76 -8.39
C ILE A 505 -10.57 10.12 -9.39
N ALA A 506 -10.75 10.70 -10.57
CA ALA A 506 -11.59 10.14 -11.61
C ALA A 506 -11.11 8.75 -12.06
N GLU A 507 -9.80 8.53 -12.18
CA GLU A 507 -9.21 7.24 -12.53
C GLU A 507 -9.44 6.18 -11.45
N VAL A 508 -9.20 6.53 -10.17
CA VAL A 508 -9.49 5.62 -9.06
C VAL A 508 -10.98 5.27 -9.01
N LEU A 509 -11.87 6.24 -9.28
CA LEU A 509 -13.32 6.00 -9.33
C LEU A 509 -13.74 5.18 -10.55
N ALA A 510 -13.07 5.30 -11.70
CA ALA A 510 -13.32 4.46 -12.88
C ALA A 510 -12.95 2.99 -12.60
N ILE A 511 -11.87 2.76 -11.85
CA ILE A 511 -11.51 1.41 -11.36
C ILE A 511 -12.57 0.91 -10.36
N ASP A 512 -13.03 1.77 -9.44
CA ASP A 512 -14.08 1.39 -8.49
C ASP A 512 -15.42 1.07 -9.17
N GLU A 513 -15.79 1.80 -10.22
CA GLU A 513 -16.93 1.51 -11.08
C GLU A 513 -16.76 0.15 -11.78
N THR A 514 -15.57 -0.12 -12.33
CA THR A 514 -15.25 -1.41 -12.95
C THR A 514 -15.41 -2.57 -11.96
N VAL A 515 -14.91 -2.41 -10.73
CA VAL A 515 -15.06 -3.40 -9.65
C VAL A 515 -16.52 -3.52 -9.20
N THR A 516 -17.27 -2.42 -9.21
CA THR A 516 -18.72 -2.44 -8.92
C THR A 516 -19.45 -3.31 -9.92
N GLU A 517 -19.14 -3.17 -11.20
CA GLU A 517 -19.73 -3.93 -12.29
C GLU A 517 -19.37 -5.41 -12.17
N LEU A 518 -18.09 -5.72 -11.99
CA LEU A 518 -17.59 -7.08 -11.78
C LEU A 518 -18.30 -7.78 -10.63
N LEU A 519 -18.45 -7.12 -9.47
CA LEU A 519 -19.12 -7.73 -8.32
C LEU A 519 -20.64 -7.83 -8.48
N THR A 520 -21.23 -7.12 -9.44
CA THR A 520 -22.67 -7.18 -9.74
C THR A 520 -22.98 -8.30 -10.72
N GLU A 521 -22.21 -8.38 -11.80
CA GLU A 521 -22.38 -9.39 -12.86
C GLU A 521 -21.86 -10.76 -12.41
N LEU A 522 -20.68 -10.81 -11.77
CA LEU A 522 -19.98 -12.05 -11.39
C LEU A 522 -20.29 -12.51 -9.97
N ALA A 523 -21.53 -12.33 -9.51
CA ALA A 523 -21.97 -12.75 -8.18
C ALA A 523 -22.06 -14.30 -8.02
N ASP A 524 -21.45 -15.07 -8.92
CA ASP A 524 -21.48 -16.53 -8.97
C ASP A 524 -20.40 -17.19 -8.08
N GLU A 525 -20.54 -18.50 -7.87
CA GLU A 525 -19.63 -19.30 -7.04
C GLU A 525 -18.38 -19.81 -7.80
N SER A 526 -18.15 -19.38 -9.05
CA SER A 526 -17.12 -19.92 -9.94
C SER A 526 -16.03 -18.92 -10.35
N THR A 527 -16.28 -17.61 -10.24
CA THR A 527 -15.35 -16.58 -10.72
C THR A 527 -14.67 -15.84 -9.56
N ALA A 528 -13.33 -15.83 -9.55
CA ALA A 528 -12.55 -15.00 -8.63
C ALA A 528 -12.26 -13.63 -9.26
N VAL A 529 -12.47 -12.56 -8.49
CA VAL A 529 -12.07 -11.20 -8.86
C VAL A 529 -10.95 -10.75 -7.93
N VAL A 530 -9.81 -10.39 -8.50
CA VAL A 530 -8.63 -9.88 -7.78
C VAL A 530 -8.28 -8.49 -8.30
N VAL A 531 -8.10 -7.53 -7.39
CA VAL A 531 -7.70 -6.15 -7.70
C VAL A 531 -6.36 -5.90 -7.03
N THR A 532 -5.36 -5.44 -7.78
CA THR A 532 -4.04 -5.08 -7.24
C THR A 532 -3.38 -3.99 -8.08
N SER A 533 -2.13 -3.64 -7.75
CA SER A 533 -1.31 -2.65 -8.45
C SER A 533 0.04 -3.25 -8.86
N LEU A 534 0.69 -2.63 -9.85
CA LEU A 534 2.06 -2.93 -10.24
C LEU A 534 3.10 -2.14 -9.42
N GLY A 535 2.69 -1.03 -8.80
CA GLY A 535 3.57 -0.17 -8.03
C GLY A 535 2.79 0.84 -7.20
N ASP A 536 3.46 1.50 -6.27
CA ASP A 536 2.91 2.68 -5.61
C ASP A 536 3.52 3.95 -6.22
N SER A 537 2.87 5.08 -6.02
CA SER A 537 3.39 6.39 -6.36
C SER A 537 4.02 7.05 -5.12
N THR A 538 4.61 8.22 -5.30
CA THR A 538 5.13 9.03 -4.20
C THR A 538 4.07 9.93 -3.53
N LEU A 539 2.79 9.65 -3.80
CA LEU A 539 1.66 10.42 -3.30
C LEU A 539 1.49 10.28 -1.77
N SER A 540 1.39 11.41 -1.09
CA SER A 540 1.07 11.50 0.34
C SER A 540 -0.18 12.36 0.55
N LEU A 541 -1.04 11.98 1.50
CA LEU A 541 -2.20 12.78 1.88
C LEU A 541 -1.95 13.50 3.18
N LEU A 542 -1.83 14.82 3.13
CA LEU A 542 -1.62 15.60 4.34
C LEU A 542 -2.93 15.85 5.08
N ASP A 543 -2.86 15.68 6.39
CA ASP A 543 -3.88 16.18 7.30
C ASP A 543 -3.59 17.63 7.66
N ASN A 544 -4.60 18.50 7.56
CA ASN A 544 -4.49 19.85 8.09
C ASN A 544 -4.63 19.92 9.63
N HIS A 545 -4.70 18.76 10.31
CA HIS A 545 -4.58 18.37 11.73
C HIS A 545 -4.83 19.46 12.79
N TYR A 546 -4.13 20.60 12.69
CA TYR A 546 -4.28 21.75 13.57
C TYR A 546 -5.47 22.69 13.27
N GLY A 547 -6.19 22.51 12.16
CA GLY A 547 -7.50 23.14 11.91
C GLY A 547 -8.64 22.48 12.71
N PHE A 548 -8.57 21.16 12.90
CA PHE A 548 -9.63 20.33 13.48
C PHE A 548 -9.82 20.47 15.01
N HIS A 549 -8.84 20.99 15.74
CA HIS A 549 -8.94 21.17 17.21
C HIS A 549 -9.96 22.22 17.66
N LYS A 550 -10.63 22.95 16.76
CA LYS A 550 -11.64 23.96 17.09
C LYS A 550 -13.08 23.53 16.78
N ASN A 551 -13.59 22.48 17.43
CA ASN A 551 -15.04 22.11 17.38
C ASN A 551 -15.64 22.01 15.97
N GLN A 552 -14.83 21.74 14.94
CA GLN A 552 -15.27 21.60 13.56
C GLN A 552 -15.29 20.10 13.21
N CYS A 553 -16.37 19.71 12.55
CA CYS A 553 -16.71 18.34 12.18
C CYS A 553 -15.57 17.69 11.35
N GLY A 554 -15.13 16.48 11.73
CA GLY A 554 -13.84 15.89 11.33
C GLY A 554 -13.82 14.96 10.10
N VAL A 555 -14.86 14.96 9.26
CA VAL A 555 -14.90 14.13 8.03
C VAL A 555 -15.46 14.94 6.86
N ALA A 556 -14.63 15.27 5.87
CA ALA A 556 -14.93 16.22 4.78
C ALA A 556 -16.33 16.06 4.15
N VAL A 557 -16.69 14.85 3.71
CA VAL A 557 -18.00 14.55 3.08
C VAL A 557 -19.18 14.72 4.04
N ARG A 558 -19.02 14.29 5.31
CA ARG A 558 -20.09 14.37 6.32
C ARG A 558 -20.36 15.80 6.78
N CYS A 559 -19.39 16.69 6.56
CA CYS A 559 -19.40 18.06 7.09
C CYS A 559 -19.58 19.12 5.99
N GLY A 560 -19.72 18.72 4.72
CA GLY A 560 -19.86 19.64 3.59
C GLY A 560 -18.57 20.42 3.27
N GLY A 561 -17.40 19.86 3.60
CA GLY A 561 -16.10 20.40 3.21
C GLY A 561 -15.82 20.19 1.72
N SER A 562 -14.93 21.00 1.16
CA SER A 562 -14.43 20.85 -0.22
C SER A 562 -13.07 20.17 -0.22
N PHE A 563 -12.82 19.35 -1.25
CA PHE A 563 -11.48 18.87 -1.57
C PHE A 563 -10.77 19.99 -2.33
N GLU A 564 -9.68 20.53 -1.78
CA GLU A 564 -8.81 21.48 -2.48
C GLU A 564 -7.51 20.77 -2.82
N PHE A 565 -7.23 20.63 -4.11
CA PHE A 565 -5.94 20.15 -4.61
C PHE A 565 -4.91 21.24 -4.35
N LEU A 566 -4.10 21.08 -3.31
CA LEU A 566 -3.04 22.04 -2.97
C LEU A 566 -1.68 21.37 -3.11
N ASP A 567 -1.05 21.51 -4.27
CA ASP A 567 0.33 21.04 -4.43
C ASP A 567 1.27 21.92 -3.62
N ILE A 568 1.88 21.36 -2.56
CA ILE A 568 2.87 22.09 -1.76
C ILE A 568 4.27 21.80 -2.33
N PRO A 569 4.91 22.74 -3.05
CA PRO A 569 6.34 22.64 -3.33
C PRO A 569 7.10 22.80 -2.01
N VAL A 570 7.91 21.80 -1.65
CA VAL A 570 8.84 21.92 -0.53
C VAL A 570 9.97 22.84 -0.97
N ALA A 571 9.86 24.13 -0.64
CA ALA A 571 10.90 25.11 -0.89
C ALA A 571 12.09 24.85 0.06
N ILE A 572 13.16 24.27 -0.48
CA ILE A 572 14.43 24.11 0.21
C ILE A 572 15.33 25.26 -0.27
N GLY A 573 15.94 25.96 0.68
CA GLY A 573 16.43 27.34 0.53
C GLY A 573 17.27 27.64 -0.73
N ASP A 574 17.13 28.89 -1.19
CA ASP A 574 17.79 29.55 -2.34
C ASP A 574 17.63 28.91 -3.73
N VAL A 575 16.78 27.88 -3.89
CA VAL A 575 16.32 27.45 -5.22
C VAL A 575 15.11 28.27 -5.65
N HIS A 576 15.38 29.47 -6.18
CA HIS A 576 14.40 30.20 -6.98
C HIS A 576 14.20 29.51 -8.34
N ARG A 577 13.08 28.78 -8.49
CA ARG A 577 12.23 28.80 -9.68
C ARG A 577 10.76 28.64 -9.27
N THR A 578 10.19 29.73 -8.78
CA THR A 578 8.74 29.94 -8.62
C THR A 578 8.08 30.28 -9.96
N ASP A 579 8.53 29.67 -11.06
CA ASP A 579 7.96 29.95 -12.38
C ASP A 579 6.58 29.27 -12.46
N GLY A 580 5.57 29.85 -11.80
CA GLY A 580 4.19 29.36 -11.82
C GLY A 580 3.39 29.45 -10.52
N PHE A 581 3.95 29.91 -9.38
CA PHE A 581 3.21 30.06 -8.12
C PHE A 581 3.29 31.48 -7.58
N GLU A 582 2.15 32.04 -7.18
CA GLU A 582 2.07 33.31 -6.44
C GLU A 582 2.32 33.06 -4.94
N ASP A 583 2.95 34.00 -4.21
CA ASP A 583 3.23 33.89 -2.76
C ASP A 583 1.96 33.61 -1.90
N GLU A 584 0.79 33.90 -2.46
CA GLU A 584 -0.54 33.70 -1.86
C GLU A 584 -1.02 32.23 -1.97
N GLU A 585 -0.58 31.47 -2.98
CA GLU A 585 -0.92 30.05 -3.18
C GLU A 585 -0.13 29.15 -2.20
N LEU A 586 1.09 29.54 -1.84
CA LEU A 586 1.90 28.87 -0.80
C LEU A 586 1.36 29.09 0.62
N GLN A 587 0.40 30.02 0.79
CA GLN A 587 -0.17 30.42 2.08
C GLN A 587 -1.68 30.14 2.17
N GLY A 588 -2.19 29.15 1.41
CA GLY A 588 -3.61 28.82 1.24
C GLY A 588 -4.52 29.01 2.47
N ASP A 589 -5.81 29.25 2.23
CA ASP A 589 -6.80 29.48 3.30
C ASP A 589 -7.11 28.17 4.07
N PHE A 590 -6.26 27.81 5.03
CA PHE A 590 -6.43 26.63 5.90
C PHE A 590 -7.57 26.76 6.95
N THR A 591 -8.57 27.62 6.72
CA THR A 591 -9.66 27.84 7.68
C THR A 591 -10.83 26.87 7.54
N GLY A 592 -10.88 26.09 6.45
CA GLY A 592 -11.82 25.00 6.21
C GLY A 592 -11.19 23.61 6.38
N PRO A 593 -11.99 22.54 6.58
CA PRO A 593 -11.51 21.17 6.51
C PRO A 593 -11.12 20.86 5.06
N SER A 594 -9.82 20.68 4.81
CA SER A 594 -9.24 20.34 3.52
C SER A 594 -8.30 19.14 3.66
N ILE A 595 -8.31 18.27 2.65
CA ILE A 595 -7.28 17.23 2.45
C ILE A 595 -6.38 17.74 1.35
N ILE A 596 -5.07 17.62 1.57
CA ILE A 596 -4.07 18.11 0.64
C ILE A 596 -3.34 16.91 0.05
N LEU A 597 -3.37 16.79 -1.27
CA LEU A 597 -2.51 15.85 -1.99
C LEU A 597 -1.11 16.44 -2.10
N GLN A 598 -0.11 15.64 -1.77
CA GLN A 598 1.27 16.06 -1.87
C GLN A 598 2.05 15.05 -2.71
N TYR A 599 2.55 15.51 -3.85
CA TYR A 599 3.44 14.76 -4.72
C TYR A 599 4.91 14.99 -4.35
N ALA A 600 5.79 14.04 -4.68
CA ALA A 600 7.22 14.23 -4.57
C ALA A 600 7.79 15.10 -5.69
N TRP A 601 7.35 16.35 -5.77
CA TRP A 601 7.70 17.26 -6.86
C TRP A 601 9.21 17.33 -7.14
N LEU A 602 10.06 17.34 -6.11
CA LEU A 602 11.52 17.31 -6.29
C LEU A 602 12.03 16.02 -6.92
N SER A 603 11.56 14.86 -6.43
CA SER A 603 11.91 13.55 -7.00
C SER A 603 11.41 13.41 -8.43
N GLN A 604 10.24 13.98 -8.71
CA GLN A 604 9.61 13.93 -10.02
C GLN A 604 10.28 14.85 -11.03
N GLN A 605 10.59 16.09 -10.67
CA GLN A 605 11.42 16.97 -11.50
C GLN A 605 12.79 16.36 -11.78
N ALA A 606 13.40 15.71 -10.78
CA ALA A 606 14.65 14.98 -10.96
C ALA A 606 14.49 13.79 -11.91
N SER A 607 13.41 13.02 -11.76
CA SER A 607 13.02 11.90 -12.65
C SER A 607 12.84 12.38 -14.09
N THR A 608 12.01 13.40 -14.30
CA THR A 608 11.77 14.01 -15.62
C THR A 608 13.06 14.58 -16.21
N ALA A 609 13.91 15.24 -15.42
CA ALA A 609 15.20 15.74 -15.88
C ALA A 609 16.19 14.63 -16.26
N ALA A 610 16.06 13.45 -15.64
CA ALA A 610 16.79 12.24 -16.00
C ALA A 610 16.17 11.49 -17.20
N GLY A 611 14.97 11.88 -17.63
CA GLY A 611 14.24 11.23 -18.72
C GLY A 611 13.39 10.03 -18.29
N ASN A 612 13.08 9.91 -17.00
CA ASN A 612 12.26 8.84 -16.42
C ASN A 612 10.81 9.34 -16.20
N GLU A 613 9.82 8.47 -16.45
CA GLU A 613 8.40 8.83 -16.51
C GLU A 613 7.75 9.04 -15.12
N ASP A 614 8.03 8.22 -14.10
CA ASP A 614 7.57 8.40 -12.71
C ASP A 614 8.67 7.97 -11.72
N PRO A 615 8.95 8.72 -10.63
CA PRO A 615 9.85 8.24 -9.60
C PRO A 615 9.39 6.97 -8.86
N GLY A 616 8.08 6.67 -8.84
CA GLY A 616 7.47 5.51 -8.19
C GLY A 616 7.76 5.39 -6.69
N SER A 617 7.20 4.37 -6.05
CA SER A 617 7.49 4.00 -4.67
C SER A 617 7.47 2.49 -4.51
N ALA A 618 8.45 1.97 -3.76
CA ALA A 618 8.52 0.54 -3.40
C ALA A 618 7.69 0.19 -2.16
N ALA A 619 6.76 1.07 -1.77
CA ALA A 619 5.78 0.77 -0.74
C ALA A 619 4.92 -0.44 -1.15
N PHE A 620 4.46 -1.19 -0.17
CA PHE A 620 3.60 -2.34 -0.44
C PHE A 620 2.27 -1.87 -1.01
N VAL A 621 1.80 -2.56 -2.05
CA VAL A 621 0.52 -2.26 -2.68
C VAL A 621 -0.57 -3.22 -2.18
N PRO A 622 -1.83 -2.77 -2.11
CA PRO A 622 -2.91 -3.62 -1.63
C PRO A 622 -3.34 -4.66 -2.67
N VAL A 623 -3.87 -5.77 -2.16
CA VAL A 623 -4.53 -6.82 -2.93
C VAL A 623 -5.92 -7.00 -2.35
N PHE A 624 -6.96 -6.76 -3.15
CA PHE A 624 -8.35 -6.98 -2.76
C PHE A 624 -8.92 -8.14 -3.58
N ALA A 625 -9.70 -9.02 -2.96
CA ALA A 625 -10.28 -10.13 -3.68
C ALA A 625 -11.66 -10.57 -3.17
N SER A 626 -12.46 -11.10 -4.09
CA SER A 626 -13.81 -11.64 -3.87
C SER A 626 -14.04 -12.85 -4.77
N GLY A 627 -14.90 -13.77 -4.34
CA GLY A 627 -15.18 -15.03 -5.04
C GLY A 627 -14.48 -16.26 -4.42
N PRO A 628 -14.64 -17.45 -5.02
CA PRO A 628 -14.07 -18.71 -4.54
C PRO A 628 -12.53 -18.68 -4.50
N GLY A 629 -11.93 -19.43 -3.56
CA GLY A 629 -10.46 -19.54 -3.40
C GLY A 629 -9.74 -18.28 -2.91
N THR A 630 -10.38 -17.12 -2.94
CA THR A 630 -9.73 -15.81 -2.68
C THR A 630 -9.28 -15.58 -1.23
N ARG A 631 -9.58 -16.49 -0.28
CA ARG A 631 -8.91 -16.49 1.03
C ARG A 631 -7.40 -16.67 0.90
N ALA A 632 -6.95 -17.37 -0.15
CA ALA A 632 -5.53 -17.58 -0.44
C ALA A 632 -4.75 -16.29 -0.70
N VAL A 633 -5.38 -15.15 -1.00
CA VAL A 633 -4.65 -13.88 -1.18
C VAL A 633 -4.50 -13.04 0.09
N ARG A 634 -5.11 -13.46 1.21
CA ARG A 634 -5.03 -12.72 2.48
C ARG A 634 -3.59 -12.63 3.00
N GLY A 635 -3.34 -11.55 3.74
CA GLY A 635 -2.06 -11.31 4.42
C GLY A 635 -0.98 -10.73 3.52
N PHE A 636 0.27 -10.84 3.97
CA PHE A 636 1.42 -10.29 3.25
C PHE A 636 2.05 -11.34 2.34
N ARG A 637 2.34 -10.98 1.08
CA ARG A 637 2.96 -11.86 0.07
C ARG A 637 4.00 -11.10 -0.75
N THR A 638 4.92 -11.82 -1.36
CA THR A 638 5.68 -11.25 -2.49
C THR A 638 4.82 -11.29 -3.75
N GLN A 639 5.12 -10.46 -4.74
CA GLN A 639 4.38 -10.49 -6.01
C GLN A 639 4.45 -11.84 -6.70
N THR A 640 5.62 -12.49 -6.63
CA THR A 640 5.84 -13.86 -7.12
C THR A 640 4.95 -14.87 -6.41
N ALA A 641 4.74 -14.74 -5.09
CA ALA A 641 3.85 -15.63 -4.34
C ALA A 641 2.38 -15.36 -4.65
N LEU A 642 1.98 -14.12 -4.92
CA LEU A 642 0.65 -13.80 -5.42
C LEU A 642 0.44 -14.42 -6.82
N ALA A 643 1.38 -14.20 -7.74
CA ALA A 643 1.35 -14.76 -9.09
C ALA A 643 1.24 -16.30 -9.09
N GLN A 644 1.93 -16.98 -8.17
CA GLN A 644 1.82 -18.44 -8.01
C GLN A 644 0.42 -18.88 -7.58
N VAL A 645 -0.26 -18.11 -6.73
CA VAL A 645 -1.67 -18.38 -6.37
C VAL A 645 -2.55 -18.21 -7.60
N LEU A 646 -2.38 -17.13 -8.37
CA LEU A 646 -3.15 -16.89 -9.59
C LEU A 646 -2.91 -17.99 -10.64
N ALA A 647 -1.66 -18.38 -10.85
CA ALA A 647 -1.32 -19.45 -11.79
C ALA A 647 -1.93 -20.80 -11.37
N ALA A 648 -1.97 -21.11 -10.07
CA ALA A 648 -2.60 -22.33 -9.58
C ALA A 648 -4.12 -22.38 -9.78
N TRP A 649 -4.79 -21.23 -9.92
CA TRP A 649 -6.20 -21.15 -10.30
C TRP A 649 -6.44 -21.26 -11.81
N VAL A 650 -5.40 -20.98 -12.60
CA VAL A 650 -5.44 -21.12 -14.05
C VAL A 650 -5.18 -22.56 -14.49
N ASP A 651 -4.20 -23.22 -13.87
CA ASP A 651 -3.85 -24.63 -14.09
C ASP A 651 -4.94 -25.60 -13.61
#